data_AF-A0A851SIJ8-F1
#
_entry.id   AF-A0A851SIJ8-F1
#
_cell.length_a   1.000
_cell.length_b   1.000
_cell.length_c   1.000
_cell.angle_alpha   90.00
_cell.angle_beta   90.00
_cell.angle_gamma   90.00
#
_symmetry.space_group_name_H-M   'P 1'
#
loop_
_entity.id
_entity.type
_entity.pdbx_description
1 polymer ?
#
loop_
_entity_poly.entity_id
_entity_poly.type
_entity_poly.pdbx_seq_one_letter_code
_entity_poly.pdbx_strand_id
1 'polypeptide(L)'
;QGSLNRIDRLFSMLEPAGLRPNLDSYAVALQCMGRNQSPPKAILRYLQQLNSNGFHVDELFQKCLFEEDEKEMVLRAIRTVQPNYQLPPPPSPEICKFSLLQDFYSRETMVSYPKLDFSVKELQERFQQQLKVELKNTITIESVEAAKPLTPQAIKARELLGTLRSQWHDAILQALQNSKRSMARPKRLSKYSILYPYLCLLPDEEYVDIMLQILNDLSPQGESLAVLARELGSKVYDRYIIQRKLRSCQLEKVQQIYENYIQLLAKDSQPKEYLPREYWEKLVAEAGFGPSLNLKNCTWPCVLLMRLGMHMLELLVKAVKVPRNILNHRLESKPIPVLYHVYSFYSNWQVGLIKPHPIFSQILSNAAETMLTFNSSAMPMLCPPVPWTSPNFGAFVLNDTKLMRFMDETTHHQLLLEQCPLVNLHPVLDALNQLGNCAWKINQPVLDIIISIFNDKGDEKLDIPPPLSEAPKPPTAPGNSSTWSKSFKHEVFLCKKKAAEMHSLRMDALYKLSIANYVRDKVFWFPHNMDFRGRTYPCPPYFNHLGNDVTRAILLFAEGRPLGPKGLDWLKIHLINLTGLKKKNALQERLEYANEIMDDILDSADYPLTGRKWWMDTDEPWQALACCMEIAKASRSPDPAAYISHFPVHQDGSCNGLQHYAALGRDLSGAASVNLVPCGLPQDVYSAVAQQV
;
A
#
# COMPACT_ATOMS: atom_id res chain seq x y z
N GLN A 1 23.12 -27.67 -12.59
CA GLN A 1 24.45 -27.96 -13.16
C GLN A 1 25.02 -26.69 -13.77
N GLY A 2 26.24 -26.29 -13.43
CA GLY A 2 26.88 -25.10 -14.01
C GLY A 2 27.57 -25.42 -15.34
N SER A 3 27.51 -24.52 -16.33
CA SER A 3 28.23 -24.71 -17.60
C SER A 3 29.41 -23.75 -17.70
N LEU A 4 30.57 -24.17 -17.20
CA LEU A 4 31.78 -23.34 -17.18
C LEU A 4 32.19 -22.91 -18.60
N ASN A 5 32.09 -23.81 -19.59
CA ASN A 5 32.38 -23.50 -20.99
C ASN A 5 31.55 -22.33 -21.55
N ARG A 6 30.30 -22.18 -21.10
CA ARG A 6 29.46 -21.04 -21.51
C ARG A 6 29.89 -19.75 -20.82
N ILE A 7 30.30 -19.81 -19.55
CA ILE A 7 30.85 -18.67 -18.82
C ILE A 7 32.16 -18.22 -19.45
N ASP A 8 33.09 -19.14 -19.73
CA ASP A 8 34.35 -18.83 -20.41
C ASP A 8 34.12 -18.16 -21.77
N ARG A 9 33.12 -18.63 -22.52
CA ARG A 9 32.72 -18.01 -23.79
C ARG A 9 32.21 -16.58 -23.57
N LEU A 10 31.39 -16.32 -22.55
CA LEU A 10 30.93 -14.96 -22.23
C LEU A 10 32.10 -14.07 -21.81
N PHE A 11 33.02 -14.56 -20.98
CA PHE A 11 34.23 -13.82 -20.60
C PHE A 11 35.07 -13.46 -21.83
N SER A 12 35.24 -14.39 -22.78
CA SER A 12 35.96 -14.14 -24.03
C SER A 12 35.29 -13.10 -24.94
N MET A 13 33.99 -12.87 -24.78
CA MET A 13 33.24 -11.86 -25.53
C MET A 13 33.29 -10.46 -24.91
N LEU A 14 33.70 -10.33 -23.64
CA LEU A 14 33.75 -9.03 -22.95
C LEU A 14 34.85 -8.13 -23.50
N GLU A 15 36.07 -8.65 -23.66
CA GLU A 15 37.22 -7.86 -24.15
C GLU A 15 36.99 -7.28 -25.56
N PRO A 16 36.52 -8.05 -26.56
CA PRO A 16 36.18 -7.50 -27.88
C PRO A 16 35.07 -6.44 -27.85
N ALA A 17 34.22 -6.46 -26.83
CA ALA A 17 33.14 -5.48 -26.63
C ALA A 17 33.59 -4.25 -25.83
N GLY A 18 34.87 -4.16 -25.43
CA GLY A 18 35.39 -3.06 -24.61
C GLY A 18 34.93 -3.10 -23.15
N LEU A 19 34.46 -4.25 -22.67
CA LEU A 19 33.99 -4.45 -21.30
C LEU A 19 34.99 -5.29 -20.49
N ARG A 20 34.99 -5.11 -19.17
CA ARG A 20 35.79 -5.91 -18.23
C ARG A 20 34.89 -6.67 -17.24
N PRO A 21 35.27 -7.87 -16.80
CA PRO A 21 34.55 -8.57 -15.73
C PRO A 21 34.52 -7.72 -14.45
N ASN A 22 33.34 -7.60 -13.84
CA ASN A 22 33.14 -6.97 -12.53
C ASN A 22 33.02 -8.03 -11.41
N LEU A 23 32.84 -7.60 -10.16
CA LEU A 23 32.66 -8.50 -9.00
C LEU A 23 31.59 -9.58 -9.23
N ASP A 24 30.42 -9.19 -9.74
CA ASP A 24 29.33 -10.14 -10.03
C ASP A 24 29.73 -11.19 -11.07
N SER A 25 30.52 -10.79 -12.07
CA SER A 25 31.02 -11.71 -13.10
C SER A 25 31.89 -12.81 -12.47
N TYR A 26 32.77 -12.43 -11.54
CA TYR A 26 33.61 -13.37 -10.80
C TYR A 26 32.82 -14.23 -9.82
N ALA A 27 31.82 -13.65 -9.13
CA ALA A 27 30.94 -14.40 -8.24
C ALA A 27 30.23 -15.54 -9.00
N VAL A 28 29.67 -15.26 -10.18
CA VAL A 28 29.01 -16.27 -11.03
C VAL A 28 29.99 -17.34 -11.52
N ALA A 29 31.21 -16.96 -11.90
CA ALA A 29 32.24 -17.92 -12.32
C ALA A 29 32.64 -18.85 -11.16
N LEU A 30 32.93 -18.29 -9.99
CA LEU A 30 33.31 -19.04 -8.78
C LEU A 30 32.17 -19.92 -8.27
N GLN A 31 30.92 -19.45 -8.32
CA GLN A 31 29.73 -20.24 -8.03
C GLN A 31 29.66 -21.47 -8.93
N CYS A 32 29.83 -21.29 -10.25
CA CYS A 32 29.83 -22.40 -11.21
C CYS A 32 30.95 -23.41 -10.91
N MET A 33 32.15 -22.92 -10.57
CA MET A 33 33.28 -23.76 -10.19
C MET A 33 33.03 -24.54 -8.90
N GLY A 34 32.42 -23.92 -7.89
CA GLY A 34 32.04 -24.57 -6.64
C GLY A 34 31.00 -25.67 -6.84
N ARG A 35 29.99 -25.40 -7.68
CA ARG A 35 28.95 -26.39 -8.04
C ARG A 35 29.53 -27.57 -8.82
N ASN A 36 30.46 -27.32 -9.73
CA ASN A 36 31.08 -28.35 -10.57
C ASN A 36 32.32 -29.01 -9.95
N GLN A 37 32.77 -28.58 -8.77
CA GLN A 37 34.01 -29.03 -8.13
C GLN A 37 35.22 -28.92 -9.06
N SER A 38 35.37 -27.76 -9.68
CA SER A 38 36.44 -27.50 -10.65
C SER A 38 37.83 -27.63 -10.02
N PRO A 39 38.86 -27.99 -10.82
CA PRO A 39 40.21 -28.20 -10.28
C PRO A 39 40.78 -26.92 -9.67
N PRO A 40 41.58 -27.01 -8.59
CA PRO A 40 42.14 -25.85 -7.87
C PRO A 40 42.88 -24.86 -8.77
N LYS A 41 43.56 -25.36 -9.81
CA LYS A 41 44.29 -24.53 -10.79
C LYS A 41 43.37 -23.58 -11.57
N ALA A 42 42.15 -24.02 -11.92
CA ALA A 42 41.19 -23.19 -12.63
C ALA A 42 40.64 -22.08 -11.72
N ILE A 43 40.35 -22.43 -10.46
CA ILE A 43 39.87 -21.48 -9.45
C ILE A 43 40.94 -20.43 -9.16
N LEU A 44 42.20 -20.84 -8.96
CA LEU A 44 43.32 -19.94 -8.71
C LEU A 44 43.50 -18.92 -9.85
N ARG A 45 43.33 -19.33 -11.11
CA ARG A 45 43.40 -18.42 -12.27
C ARG A 45 42.36 -17.29 -12.17
N TYR A 46 41.12 -17.62 -11.81
CA TYR A 46 40.06 -16.62 -11.67
C TYR A 46 40.28 -15.71 -10.45
N LEU A 47 40.77 -16.24 -9.33
CA LEU A 47 41.13 -15.43 -8.15
C LEU A 47 42.30 -14.48 -8.44
N GLN A 48 43.30 -14.93 -9.20
CA GLN A 48 44.40 -14.08 -9.65
C GLN A 48 43.90 -12.97 -10.59
N GLN A 49 43.00 -13.30 -11.51
CA GLN A 49 42.41 -12.32 -12.43
C GLN A 49 41.52 -11.31 -11.71
N LEU A 50 40.78 -11.74 -10.68
CA LEU A 50 40.00 -10.88 -9.80
C LEU A 50 40.91 -9.85 -9.12
N ASN A 51 42.02 -10.31 -8.52
CA ASN A 51 43.00 -9.44 -7.86
C ASN A 51 43.70 -8.51 -8.86
N SER A 52 44.06 -8.98 -10.07
CA SER A 52 44.68 -8.14 -11.09
C SER A 52 43.74 -7.05 -11.62
N ASN A 53 42.43 -7.27 -11.53
CA ASN A 53 41.41 -6.29 -11.88
C ASN A 53 41.08 -5.32 -10.74
N GLY A 54 41.82 -5.39 -9.62
CA GLY A 54 41.73 -4.44 -8.51
C GLY A 54 40.64 -4.76 -7.47
N PHE A 55 40.10 -5.98 -7.47
CA PHE A 55 39.12 -6.43 -6.49
C PHE A 55 39.76 -7.32 -5.42
N HIS A 56 39.16 -7.37 -4.24
CA HIS A 56 39.51 -8.35 -3.20
C HIS A 56 38.45 -9.45 -3.04
N VAL A 57 38.86 -10.63 -2.60
CA VAL A 57 37.97 -11.79 -2.39
C VAL A 57 36.86 -11.46 -1.37
N ASP A 58 37.19 -10.72 -0.31
CA ASP A 58 36.24 -10.29 0.72
C ASP A 58 35.10 -9.44 0.15
N GLU A 59 35.38 -8.63 -0.88
CA GLU A 59 34.38 -7.78 -1.54
C GLU A 59 33.27 -8.60 -2.22
N LEU A 60 33.55 -9.84 -2.64
CA LEU A 60 32.52 -10.73 -3.18
C LEU A 60 31.42 -10.98 -2.14
N PHE A 61 31.79 -11.10 -0.86
CA PHE A 61 30.83 -11.41 0.21
C PHE A 61 30.21 -10.17 0.84
N GLN A 62 30.82 -9.00 0.64
CA GLN A 62 30.33 -7.72 1.18
C GLN A 62 29.48 -6.93 0.18
N LYS A 63 29.79 -7.03 -1.13
CA LYS A 63 29.17 -6.19 -2.18
C LYS A 63 28.26 -6.95 -3.14
N CYS A 64 28.48 -8.25 -3.37
CA CYS A 64 27.59 -9.01 -4.25
C CYS A 64 26.32 -9.43 -3.52
N LEU A 65 25.22 -9.48 -4.29
CA LEU A 65 23.94 -10.02 -3.84
C LEU A 65 23.81 -11.45 -4.36
N PHE A 66 23.38 -12.35 -3.48
CA PHE A 66 23.16 -13.77 -3.75
C PHE A 66 21.67 -14.08 -3.62
N GLU A 67 21.14 -14.94 -4.49
CA GLU A 67 19.72 -15.24 -4.60
C GLU A 67 19.36 -16.61 -4.02
N GLU A 68 20.23 -17.61 -4.07
CA GLU A 68 20.01 -18.95 -3.54
C GLU A 68 21.22 -19.37 -2.68
N ASP A 69 21.84 -20.50 -3.00
CA ASP A 69 23.03 -21.07 -2.35
C ASP A 69 24.35 -20.56 -2.96
N GLU A 70 24.31 -19.46 -3.73
CA GLU A 70 25.49 -19.02 -4.47
C GLU A 70 26.64 -18.61 -3.55
N LYS A 71 26.31 -18.00 -2.41
CA LYS A 71 27.31 -17.57 -1.42
C LYS A 71 28.11 -18.78 -0.93
N GLU A 72 27.43 -19.88 -0.64
CA GLU A 72 27.97 -21.15 -0.20
C GLU A 72 28.84 -21.78 -1.29
N MET A 73 28.37 -21.74 -2.54
CA MET A 73 29.12 -22.29 -3.68
C MET A 73 30.39 -21.50 -3.99
N VAL A 74 30.33 -20.16 -3.92
CA VAL A 74 31.51 -19.28 -4.04
C VAL A 74 32.50 -19.56 -2.91
N LEU A 75 32.02 -19.65 -1.66
CA LEU A 75 32.85 -19.99 -0.51
C LEU A 75 33.50 -21.36 -0.64
N ARG A 76 32.76 -22.35 -1.15
CA ARG A 76 33.28 -23.71 -1.42
C ARG A 76 34.39 -23.68 -2.47
N ALA A 77 34.22 -22.92 -3.55
CA ALA A 77 35.26 -22.75 -4.56
C ALA A 77 36.53 -22.12 -3.97
N ILE A 78 36.39 -21.03 -3.22
CA ILE A 78 37.53 -20.35 -2.59
C ILE A 78 38.26 -21.29 -1.61
N ARG A 79 37.52 -22.00 -0.76
CA ARG A 79 38.08 -22.97 0.20
C ARG A 79 38.79 -24.16 -0.45
N THR A 80 38.56 -24.42 -1.74
CA THR A 80 39.28 -25.46 -2.48
C THR A 80 40.74 -25.05 -2.74
N VAL A 81 41.03 -23.74 -2.79
CA VAL A 81 42.38 -23.19 -2.97
C VAL A 81 42.94 -22.60 -1.67
N GLN A 82 42.06 -22.08 -0.80
CA GLN A 82 42.39 -21.47 0.49
C GLN A 82 41.55 -22.11 1.62
N PRO A 83 41.91 -23.30 2.13
CA PRO A 83 41.07 -24.08 3.07
C PRO A 83 40.67 -23.33 4.34
N ASN A 84 41.53 -22.45 4.83
CA ASN A 84 41.33 -21.70 6.07
C ASN A 84 40.59 -20.37 5.87
N TYR A 85 40.08 -20.08 4.66
CA TYR A 85 39.35 -18.85 4.39
C TYR A 85 38.05 -18.78 5.22
N GLN A 86 37.92 -17.70 5.99
CA GLN A 86 36.74 -17.36 6.75
C GLN A 86 36.03 -16.18 6.08
N LEU A 87 34.70 -16.12 6.22
CA LEU A 87 33.95 -14.97 5.72
C LEU A 87 34.42 -13.72 6.46
N PRO A 88 34.55 -12.58 5.77
CA PRO A 88 34.88 -11.33 6.44
C PRO A 88 33.80 -11.02 7.50
N PRO A 89 34.18 -10.45 8.66
CA PRO A 89 33.20 -10.00 9.62
C PRO A 89 32.26 -8.97 8.96
N PRO A 90 31.00 -8.87 9.41
CA PRO A 90 30.10 -7.83 8.93
C PRO A 90 30.74 -6.45 9.19
N PRO A 91 30.59 -5.49 8.26
CA PRO A 91 31.11 -4.15 8.47
C PRO A 91 30.54 -3.56 9.76
N SER A 92 31.35 -2.78 10.47
CA SER A 92 30.90 -2.07 11.66
C SER A 92 29.72 -1.15 11.29
N PRO A 93 28.62 -1.14 12.05
CA PRO A 93 27.48 -0.28 11.76
C PRO A 93 27.93 1.18 11.70
N GLU A 94 27.66 1.84 10.57
CA GLU A 94 27.95 3.26 10.43
C GLU A 94 26.84 4.07 11.09
N ILE A 95 27.24 5.07 11.88
CA ILE A 95 26.32 5.99 12.54
C ILE A 95 26.22 7.27 11.72
N CYS A 96 25.00 7.79 11.61
CA CYS A 96 24.72 9.05 10.95
C CYS A 96 25.48 10.20 11.63
N LYS A 97 26.22 11.00 10.85
CA LYS A 97 27.07 12.10 11.35
C LYS A 97 26.46 13.48 11.19
N PHE A 98 25.17 13.59 10.87
CA PHE A 98 24.52 14.90 10.76
C PHE A 98 24.41 15.55 12.14
N SER A 99 24.81 16.83 12.23
CA SER A 99 24.83 17.59 13.48
C SER A 99 23.46 17.66 14.17
N LEU A 100 22.37 17.64 13.40
CA LEU A 100 21.00 17.66 13.93
C LEU A 100 20.59 16.36 14.64
N LEU A 101 21.31 15.26 14.41
CA LEU A 101 20.92 13.91 14.84
C LEU A 101 22.03 13.18 15.61
N GLN A 102 23.12 13.88 15.94
CA GLN A 102 24.26 13.29 16.62
C GLN A 102 23.88 12.68 17.98
N ASP A 103 23.03 13.37 18.74
CA ASP A 103 22.56 12.90 20.05
C ASP A 103 21.59 11.72 19.95
N PHE A 104 20.82 11.63 18.85
CA PHE A 104 19.84 10.56 18.65
C PHE A 104 20.50 9.20 18.44
N TYR A 105 21.60 9.16 17.67
CA TYR A 105 22.35 7.94 17.41
C TYR A 105 23.55 7.73 18.36
N SER A 106 23.78 8.65 19.30
CA SER A 106 24.82 8.48 20.31
C SER A 106 24.46 7.36 21.27
N ARG A 107 25.43 6.48 21.55
CA ARG A 107 25.27 5.43 22.56
C ARG A 107 25.30 5.97 23.99
N GLU A 108 25.75 7.20 24.19
CA GLU A 108 25.85 7.83 25.51
C GLU A 108 24.48 8.26 26.07
N THR A 109 23.54 8.58 25.19
CA THR A 109 22.19 9.10 25.49
C THR A 109 21.09 8.09 25.21
N MET A 110 21.43 6.80 25.14
CA MET A 110 20.53 5.77 24.62
C MET A 110 19.28 5.60 25.49
N VAL A 111 18.12 5.89 24.91
CA VAL A 111 16.81 5.69 25.53
C VAL A 111 16.27 4.31 25.12
N SER A 112 15.63 3.61 26.04
CA SER A 112 14.94 2.35 25.75
C SER A 112 13.89 2.55 24.67
N TYR A 113 13.95 1.73 23.61
CA TYR A 113 12.90 1.71 22.59
C TYR A 113 11.55 1.29 23.23
N PRO A 114 10.42 1.94 22.87
CA PRO A 114 9.11 1.56 23.39
C PRO A 114 8.69 0.19 22.85
N LYS A 115 8.29 -0.70 23.77
CA LYS A 115 7.76 -2.03 23.44
C LYS A 115 6.26 -1.98 23.22
N LEU A 116 5.77 -2.85 22.35
CA LEU A 116 4.34 -3.05 22.10
C LEU A 116 3.73 -3.88 23.23
N ASP A 117 2.43 -3.69 23.49
CA ASP A 117 1.68 -4.47 24.48
C ASP A 117 1.31 -5.90 23.99
N PHE A 118 2.26 -6.58 23.35
CA PHE A 118 2.13 -7.96 22.88
C PHE A 118 3.26 -8.82 23.43
N SER A 119 2.95 -10.06 23.79
CA SER A 119 3.95 -11.10 24.03
C SER A 119 4.61 -11.55 22.73
N VAL A 120 5.79 -12.18 22.83
CA VAL A 120 6.47 -12.79 21.69
C VAL A 120 5.55 -13.76 20.94
N LYS A 121 4.79 -14.58 21.66
CA LYS A 121 3.89 -15.58 21.07
C LYS A 121 2.78 -14.93 20.24
N GLU A 122 2.16 -13.87 20.76
CA GLU A 122 1.11 -13.13 20.04
C GLU A 122 1.66 -12.47 18.77
N LEU A 123 2.86 -11.90 18.83
CA LEU A 123 3.51 -11.33 17.63
C LEU A 123 3.86 -12.41 16.60
N GLN A 124 4.29 -13.59 17.03
CA GLN A 124 4.56 -14.71 16.14
C GLN A 124 3.27 -15.20 15.45
N GLU A 125 2.17 -15.37 16.19
CA GLU A 125 0.87 -15.75 15.63
C GLU A 125 0.37 -14.72 14.60
N ARG A 126 0.52 -13.43 14.90
CA ARG A 126 0.19 -12.32 14.01
C ARG A 126 1.02 -12.32 12.72
N PHE A 127 2.33 -12.55 12.84
CA PHE A 127 3.21 -12.69 11.68
C PHE A 127 2.77 -13.83 10.76
N GLN A 128 2.42 -14.99 11.33
CA GLN A 128 1.90 -16.13 10.56
C GLN A 128 0.56 -15.82 9.88
N GLN A 129 -0.32 -15.02 10.51
CA GLN A 129 -1.54 -14.54 9.86
C GLN A 129 -1.25 -13.61 8.69
N GLN A 130 -0.34 -12.64 8.87
CA GLN A 130 0.08 -11.73 7.80
C GLN A 130 0.67 -12.50 6.62
N LEU A 131 1.55 -13.47 6.89
CA LEU A 131 2.20 -14.27 5.85
C LEU A 131 1.17 -15.04 5.01
N LYS A 132 0.14 -15.63 5.64
CA LYS A 132 -0.97 -16.30 4.93
C LYS A 132 -1.74 -15.35 4.01
N VAL A 133 -1.86 -14.07 4.38
CA VAL A 133 -2.54 -13.06 3.56
C VAL A 133 -1.65 -12.68 2.36
N GLU A 134 -0.38 -12.39 2.59
CA GLU A 134 0.54 -11.99 1.51
C GLU A 134 0.82 -13.11 0.51
N LEU A 135 0.91 -14.37 0.96
CA LEU A 135 1.09 -15.54 0.08
C LEU A 135 -0.06 -15.74 -0.92
N LYS A 136 -1.27 -15.30 -0.58
CA LYS A 136 -2.43 -15.36 -1.49
C LYS A 136 -2.43 -14.21 -2.50
N ASN A 137 -1.64 -13.16 -2.28
CA ASN A 137 -1.56 -11.91 -3.05
C ASN A 137 -2.86 -11.09 -3.12
N THR A 138 -4.04 -11.72 -3.05
CA THR A 138 -5.35 -11.09 -2.98
C THR A 138 -6.11 -11.53 -1.73
N ILE A 139 -7.02 -10.66 -1.29
CA ILE A 139 -7.93 -10.93 -0.20
C ILE A 139 -9.35 -10.62 -0.66
N THR A 140 -10.30 -11.47 -0.27
CA THR A 140 -11.72 -11.25 -0.55
C THR A 140 -12.45 -11.09 0.78
N ILE A 141 -13.17 -9.98 0.93
CA ILE A 141 -13.86 -9.58 2.16
C ILE A 141 -15.34 -9.30 1.87
N GLU A 142 -16.18 -9.34 2.90
CA GLU A 142 -17.58 -8.97 2.79
C GLU A 142 -17.74 -7.45 2.74
N SER A 143 -18.66 -6.99 1.88
CA SER A 143 -19.14 -5.62 1.78
C SER A 143 -19.98 -5.25 3.00
N VAL A 144 -19.88 -4.00 3.47
CA VAL A 144 -20.77 -3.47 4.52
C VAL A 144 -22.17 -3.10 4.02
N GLU A 145 -22.41 -3.11 2.70
CA GLU A 145 -23.76 -2.90 2.18
C GLU A 145 -24.71 -3.98 2.72
N ALA A 146 -25.80 -3.55 3.35
CA ALA A 146 -26.76 -4.43 3.99
C ALA A 146 -27.21 -5.52 3.01
N ALA A 147 -27.02 -6.78 3.43
CA ALA A 147 -27.44 -7.94 2.65
C ALA A 147 -28.96 -7.94 2.51
N LYS A 148 -29.45 -7.48 1.36
CA LYS A 148 -30.86 -7.64 1.00
C LYS A 148 -31.13 -9.14 0.80
N PRO A 149 -32.32 -9.65 1.19
CA PRO A 149 -32.69 -11.03 0.92
C PRO A 149 -32.45 -11.34 -0.57
N LEU A 150 -31.76 -12.44 -0.86
CA LEU A 150 -31.46 -12.82 -2.23
C LEU A 150 -32.77 -13.03 -2.99
N THR A 151 -33.04 -12.16 -3.95
CA THR A 151 -34.20 -12.32 -4.81
C THR A 151 -33.99 -13.55 -5.70
N PRO A 152 -35.06 -14.25 -6.13
CA PRO A 152 -34.93 -15.35 -7.09
C PRO A 152 -34.18 -14.94 -8.37
N GLN A 153 -34.30 -13.67 -8.77
CA GLN A 153 -33.56 -13.10 -9.89
C GLN A 153 -32.06 -13.01 -9.60
N ALA A 154 -31.66 -12.60 -8.38
CA ALA A 154 -30.25 -12.53 -7.99
C ALA A 154 -29.61 -13.91 -7.91
N ILE A 155 -30.32 -14.91 -7.39
CA ILE A 155 -29.85 -16.32 -7.36
C ILE A 155 -29.57 -16.80 -8.78
N LYS A 156 -30.56 -16.65 -9.68
CA LYS A 156 -30.41 -17.04 -11.09
C LYS A 156 -29.27 -16.27 -11.80
N ALA A 157 -29.11 -14.98 -11.51
CA ALA A 157 -28.04 -14.17 -12.06
C ALA A 157 -26.65 -14.61 -11.56
N ARG A 158 -26.53 -15.00 -10.28
CA ARG A 158 -25.29 -15.54 -9.70
C ARG A 158 -24.93 -16.90 -10.30
N GLU A 159 -25.90 -17.81 -10.45
CA GLU A 159 -25.68 -19.10 -11.12
C GLU A 159 -25.23 -18.93 -12.57
N LEU A 160 -25.88 -18.00 -13.29
CA LEU A 160 -25.51 -17.65 -14.66
C LEU A 160 -24.10 -17.07 -14.72
N LEU A 161 -23.76 -16.15 -13.83
CA LEU A 161 -22.44 -15.52 -13.76
C LEU A 161 -21.36 -16.56 -13.41
N GLY A 162 -21.62 -17.49 -12.49
CA GLY A 162 -20.71 -18.60 -12.19
C GLY A 162 -20.46 -19.49 -13.41
N THR A 163 -21.52 -19.82 -14.15
CA THR A 163 -21.42 -20.59 -15.40
C THR A 163 -20.57 -19.85 -16.44
N LEU A 164 -20.82 -18.55 -16.63
CA LEU A 164 -20.05 -17.71 -17.55
C LEU A 164 -18.58 -17.60 -17.15
N ARG A 165 -18.29 -17.39 -15.86
CA ARG A 165 -16.91 -17.32 -15.34
C ARG A 165 -16.16 -18.62 -15.60
N SER A 166 -16.80 -19.77 -15.39
CA SER A 166 -16.21 -21.08 -15.72
C SER A 166 -15.91 -21.23 -17.21
N GLN A 167 -16.83 -20.83 -18.10
CA GLN A 167 -16.59 -20.84 -19.54
C GLN A 167 -15.48 -19.88 -19.97
N TRP A 168 -15.43 -18.69 -19.36
CA TRP A 168 -14.40 -17.69 -19.67
C TRP A 168 -13.03 -18.13 -19.17
N HIS A 169 -12.95 -18.77 -18.01
CA HIS A 169 -11.74 -19.38 -17.51
C HIS A 169 -11.10 -20.31 -18.55
N ASP A 170 -11.86 -21.29 -19.04
CA ASP A 170 -11.39 -22.27 -20.03
C ASP A 170 -11.00 -21.60 -21.36
N ALA A 171 -11.81 -20.64 -21.81
CA ALA A 171 -11.54 -19.90 -23.05
C ALA A 171 -10.27 -19.06 -22.97
N ILE A 172 -10.04 -18.37 -21.84
CA ILE A 172 -8.83 -17.56 -21.60
C ILE A 172 -7.61 -18.47 -21.49
N LEU A 173 -7.71 -19.58 -20.73
CA LEU A 173 -6.63 -20.56 -20.58
C LEU A 173 -6.21 -21.12 -21.94
N GLN A 174 -7.17 -21.55 -22.75
CA GLN A 174 -6.91 -22.05 -24.10
C GLN A 174 -6.27 -20.98 -24.99
N ALA A 175 -6.75 -19.73 -24.93
CA ALA A 175 -6.19 -18.63 -25.70
C ALA A 175 -4.74 -18.32 -25.30
N LEU A 176 -4.44 -18.31 -24.01
CA LEU A 176 -3.09 -18.11 -23.46
C LEU A 176 -2.13 -19.22 -23.91
N GLN A 177 -2.52 -20.48 -23.76
CA GLN A 177 -1.71 -21.63 -24.18
C GLN A 177 -1.41 -21.62 -25.68
N ASN A 178 -2.41 -21.29 -26.51
CA ASN A 178 -2.23 -21.15 -27.95
C ASN A 178 -1.28 -19.99 -28.29
N SER A 179 -1.38 -18.88 -27.56
CA SER A 179 -0.47 -17.74 -27.70
C SER A 179 0.98 -18.14 -27.37
N LYS A 180 1.20 -18.80 -26.22
CA LYS A 180 2.52 -19.31 -25.80
C LYS A 180 3.12 -20.26 -26.83
N ARG A 181 2.33 -21.22 -27.34
CA ARG A 181 2.77 -22.17 -28.39
C ARG A 181 3.15 -21.46 -29.69
N SER A 182 2.44 -20.40 -30.05
CA SER A 182 2.75 -19.58 -31.23
C SER A 182 4.07 -18.84 -31.06
N MET A 183 4.29 -18.20 -29.90
CA MET A 183 5.53 -17.44 -29.62
C MET A 183 6.77 -18.30 -29.42
N ALA A 184 6.62 -19.54 -28.96
CA ALA A 184 7.73 -20.49 -28.80
C ALA A 184 8.38 -20.91 -30.14
N ARG A 185 7.70 -20.71 -31.28
CA ARG A 185 8.20 -21.17 -32.59
C ARG A 185 9.24 -20.19 -33.14
N PRO A 186 10.49 -20.64 -33.41
CA PRO A 186 11.60 -19.76 -33.78
C PRO A 186 11.52 -19.09 -35.17
N LYS A 187 10.53 -19.45 -36.01
CA LYS A 187 10.51 -19.06 -37.44
C LYS A 187 9.97 -17.66 -37.77
N ARG A 188 9.47 -16.90 -36.79
CA ARG A 188 9.13 -15.49 -36.98
C ARG A 188 9.52 -14.72 -35.73
N LEU A 189 10.57 -13.89 -35.81
CA LEU A 189 10.82 -12.81 -34.85
C LEU A 189 9.64 -11.83 -34.94
N SER A 190 8.52 -12.21 -34.34
CA SER A 190 7.36 -11.36 -34.14
C SER A 190 7.66 -10.42 -32.98
N LYS A 191 7.07 -9.21 -32.99
CA LYS A 191 7.17 -8.27 -31.85
C LYS A 191 6.79 -8.91 -30.50
N TYR A 192 6.02 -10.01 -30.53
CA TYR A 192 5.57 -10.76 -29.36
C TYR A 192 6.52 -11.88 -28.91
N SER A 193 7.49 -12.31 -29.72
CA SER A 193 8.46 -13.35 -29.31
C SER A 193 9.28 -12.93 -28.08
N ILE A 194 9.37 -11.62 -27.81
CA ILE A 194 10.03 -11.03 -26.64
C ILE A 194 9.24 -11.29 -25.34
N LEU A 195 7.91 -11.48 -25.40
CA LEU A 195 7.07 -11.69 -24.22
C LEU A 195 7.05 -13.14 -23.72
N TYR A 196 7.43 -14.10 -24.57
CA TYR A 196 7.33 -15.53 -24.25
C TYR A 196 8.02 -15.93 -22.93
N PRO A 197 9.26 -15.48 -22.63
CA PRO A 197 9.89 -15.82 -21.35
C PRO A 197 9.07 -15.33 -20.15
N TYR A 198 8.47 -14.14 -20.26
CA TYR A 198 7.67 -13.54 -19.18
C TYR A 198 6.36 -14.28 -18.98
N LEU A 199 5.72 -14.79 -20.04
CA LEU A 199 4.54 -15.64 -19.96
C LEU A 199 4.82 -17.06 -19.41
N CYS A 200 6.09 -17.41 -19.20
CA CYS A 200 6.52 -18.70 -18.65
C CYS A 200 6.97 -18.62 -17.18
N LEU A 201 6.87 -17.45 -16.54
CA LEU A 201 7.34 -17.25 -15.17
C LEU A 201 6.41 -17.81 -14.10
N LEU A 202 5.11 -17.86 -14.40
CA LEU A 202 4.04 -18.30 -13.52
C LEU A 202 3.27 -19.47 -14.17
N PRO A 203 2.57 -20.29 -13.37
CA PRO A 203 1.53 -21.19 -13.88
C PRO A 203 0.51 -20.45 -14.74
N ASP A 204 -0.05 -21.13 -15.75
CA ASP A 204 -1.03 -20.51 -16.65
C ASP A 204 -2.27 -19.98 -15.90
N GLU A 205 -2.70 -20.69 -14.85
CA GLU A 205 -3.86 -20.32 -14.04
C GLU A 205 -3.71 -18.96 -13.35
N GLU A 206 -2.49 -18.61 -12.92
CA GLU A 206 -2.23 -17.30 -12.30
C GLU A 206 -2.53 -16.15 -13.26
N TYR A 207 -2.24 -16.31 -14.56
CA TYR A 207 -2.57 -15.29 -15.57
C TYR A 207 -4.07 -15.22 -15.83
N VAL A 208 -4.75 -16.38 -15.84
CA VAL A 208 -6.20 -16.47 -16.02
C VAL A 208 -6.93 -15.77 -14.88
N ASP A 209 -6.50 -16.02 -13.64
CA ASP A 209 -7.05 -15.38 -12.44
C ASP A 209 -6.87 -13.86 -12.46
N ILE A 210 -5.68 -13.38 -12.82
CA ILE A 210 -5.42 -11.94 -12.98
C ILE A 210 -6.38 -11.32 -14.02
N MET A 211 -6.55 -11.99 -15.15
CA MET A 211 -7.44 -11.54 -16.24
C MET A 211 -8.92 -11.53 -15.82
N LEU A 212 -9.37 -12.55 -15.10
CA LEU A 212 -10.74 -12.65 -14.59
C LEU A 212 -11.01 -11.64 -13.46
N GLN A 213 -10.02 -11.36 -12.61
CA GLN A 213 -10.12 -10.33 -11.58
C GLN A 213 -10.37 -8.96 -12.22
N ILE A 214 -9.56 -8.55 -13.21
CA ILE A 214 -9.76 -7.29 -13.92
C ILE A 214 -11.14 -7.21 -14.60
N LEU A 215 -11.66 -8.32 -15.10
CA LEU A 215 -13.00 -8.36 -15.69
C LEU A 215 -14.10 -8.09 -14.66
N ASN A 216 -13.95 -8.57 -13.42
CA ASN A 216 -14.91 -8.36 -12.33
C ASN A 216 -14.84 -6.92 -11.78
N ASP A 217 -13.64 -6.34 -11.74
CA ASP A 217 -13.41 -5.00 -11.17
C ASP A 217 -13.69 -3.86 -12.18
N LEU A 218 -13.99 -4.20 -13.45
CA LEU A 218 -14.17 -3.22 -14.52
C LEU A 218 -15.44 -2.38 -14.36
N SER A 219 -15.28 -1.05 -14.32
CA SER A 219 -16.39 -0.10 -14.28
C SER A 219 -17.34 -0.24 -15.48
N PRO A 220 -18.68 -0.14 -15.29
CA PRO A 220 -19.64 -0.09 -16.38
C PRO A 220 -19.41 1.04 -17.40
N GLN A 221 -18.75 2.12 -16.98
CA GLN A 221 -18.40 3.24 -17.87
C GLN A 221 -17.19 2.93 -18.77
N GLY A 222 -16.43 1.88 -18.44
CA GLY A 222 -15.17 1.54 -19.05
C GLY A 222 -13.99 2.23 -18.37
N GLU A 223 -12.79 1.74 -18.68
CA GLU A 223 -11.52 2.20 -18.09
C GLU A 223 -10.50 2.49 -19.21
N SER A 224 -9.50 3.31 -18.91
CA SER A 224 -8.42 3.60 -19.86
C SER A 224 -7.66 2.33 -20.25
N LEU A 225 -7.49 2.12 -21.56
CA LEU A 225 -6.72 1.00 -22.11
C LEU A 225 -5.31 0.93 -21.50
N ALA A 226 -4.67 2.09 -21.35
CA ALA A 226 -3.32 2.18 -20.80
C ALA A 226 -3.28 1.84 -19.30
N VAL A 227 -4.30 2.24 -18.54
CA VAL A 227 -4.41 1.94 -17.12
C VAL A 227 -4.58 0.44 -16.89
N LEU A 228 -5.52 -0.19 -17.61
CA LEU A 228 -5.75 -1.65 -17.52
C LEU A 228 -4.53 -2.45 -17.96
N ALA A 229 -3.86 -2.06 -19.04
CA ALA A 229 -2.64 -2.73 -19.50
C ALA A 229 -1.53 -2.65 -18.46
N ARG A 230 -1.31 -1.48 -17.84
CA ARG A 230 -0.32 -1.34 -16.76
C ARG A 230 -0.68 -2.20 -15.56
N GLU A 231 -1.95 -2.20 -15.17
CA GLU A 231 -2.42 -2.96 -14.01
C GLU A 231 -2.24 -4.47 -14.20
N LEU A 232 -2.64 -5.02 -15.36
CA LEU A 232 -2.43 -6.43 -15.70
C LEU A 232 -0.94 -6.81 -15.64
N GLY A 233 -0.07 -5.99 -16.25
CA GLY A 233 1.37 -6.23 -16.23
C GLY A 233 1.96 -6.19 -14.83
N SER A 234 1.53 -5.23 -14.01
CA SER A 234 1.99 -5.06 -12.62
C SER A 234 1.54 -6.22 -11.73
N LYS A 235 0.27 -6.66 -11.84
CA LYS A 235 -0.22 -7.83 -11.09
C LYS A 235 0.56 -9.11 -11.41
N VAL A 236 0.99 -9.30 -12.68
CA VAL A 236 1.87 -10.43 -13.03
C VAL A 236 3.25 -10.29 -12.38
N TYR A 237 3.83 -9.09 -12.41
CA TYR A 237 5.11 -8.81 -11.77
C TYR A 237 5.06 -9.08 -10.26
N ASP A 238 4.03 -8.60 -9.58
CA ASP A 238 3.85 -8.79 -8.13
C ASP A 238 3.80 -10.30 -7.78
N ARG A 239 2.99 -11.09 -8.50
CA ARG A 239 2.93 -12.55 -8.30
C ARG A 239 4.26 -13.24 -8.62
N TYR A 240 4.96 -12.78 -9.66
CA TYR A 240 6.30 -13.29 -10.01
C TYR A 240 7.32 -13.04 -8.89
N ILE A 241 7.32 -11.86 -8.29
CA ILE A 241 8.23 -11.51 -7.20
C ILE A 241 7.99 -12.43 -6.01
N ILE A 242 6.74 -12.64 -5.60
CA ILE A 242 6.40 -13.58 -4.52
C ILE A 242 6.92 -14.99 -4.85
N GLN A 243 6.66 -15.48 -6.07
CA GLN A 243 7.13 -16.79 -6.52
C GLN A 243 8.67 -16.91 -6.55
N ARG A 244 9.35 -15.81 -6.90
CA ARG A 244 10.82 -15.72 -6.89
C ARG A 244 11.35 -15.84 -5.46
N LYS A 245 10.78 -15.08 -4.51
CA LYS A 245 11.15 -15.10 -3.08
C LYS A 245 10.96 -16.48 -2.43
N LEU A 246 9.94 -17.22 -2.87
CA LEU A 246 9.69 -18.60 -2.44
C LEU A 246 10.74 -19.57 -2.99
N ARG A 247 11.09 -19.46 -4.28
CA ARG A 247 12.09 -20.35 -4.89
C ARG A 247 13.49 -20.10 -4.36
N SER A 248 13.81 -18.85 -4.05
CA SER A 248 15.11 -18.42 -3.53
C SER A 248 15.35 -18.75 -2.06
N CYS A 249 14.38 -19.37 -1.37
CA CYS A 249 14.38 -19.56 0.08
C CYS A 249 14.50 -18.24 0.88
N GLN A 250 14.14 -17.10 0.26
CA GLN A 250 14.25 -15.80 0.91
C GLN A 250 13.19 -15.65 2.00
N LEU A 251 11.98 -16.18 1.77
CA LEU A 251 10.91 -16.12 2.76
C LEU A 251 11.32 -16.81 4.06
N GLU A 252 11.94 -17.99 3.99
CA GLU A 252 12.39 -18.78 5.12
C GLU A 252 13.42 -17.99 5.94
N LYS A 253 14.34 -17.30 5.25
CA LYS A 253 15.30 -16.42 5.91
C LYS A 253 14.65 -15.21 6.56
N VAL A 254 13.70 -14.55 5.88
CA VAL A 254 12.92 -13.43 6.46
C VAL A 254 12.15 -13.91 7.69
N GLN A 255 11.54 -15.08 7.64
CA GLN A 255 10.83 -15.66 8.78
C GLN A 255 11.76 -15.92 9.96
N GLN A 256 12.92 -16.56 9.73
CA GLN A 256 13.92 -16.80 10.78
C GLN A 256 14.38 -15.49 11.44
N ILE A 257 14.59 -14.44 10.64
CA ILE A 257 15.00 -13.12 11.15
C ILE A 257 13.86 -12.47 11.91
N TYR A 258 12.64 -12.53 11.39
CA TYR A 258 11.47 -11.94 12.02
C TYR A 258 11.15 -12.57 13.38
N GLU A 259 11.29 -13.89 13.50
CA GLU A 259 11.11 -14.63 14.77
C GLU A 259 12.06 -14.15 15.89
N ASN A 260 13.25 -13.67 15.53
CA ASN A 260 14.17 -13.05 16.47
C ASN A 260 13.93 -11.54 16.64
N TYR A 261 13.50 -10.85 15.59
CA TYR A 261 13.22 -9.41 15.59
C TYR A 261 12.09 -9.04 16.55
N ILE A 262 11.04 -9.87 16.65
CA ILE A 262 9.91 -9.62 17.57
C ILE A 262 10.32 -9.57 19.05
N GLN A 263 11.50 -10.08 19.42
CA GLN A 263 12.07 -9.96 20.77
C GLN A 263 12.42 -8.49 21.13
N LEU A 264 12.69 -7.65 20.15
CA LEU A 264 12.84 -6.21 20.38
C LEU A 264 11.49 -5.57 20.71
N LEU A 265 10.43 -5.97 19.98
CA LEU A 265 9.12 -5.33 20.02
C LEU A 265 8.24 -5.78 21.18
N ALA A 266 8.30 -7.05 21.58
CA ALA A 266 7.40 -7.63 22.57
C ALA A 266 7.66 -7.12 23.99
N LYS A 267 6.61 -7.05 24.83
CA LYS A 267 6.69 -6.53 26.21
C LYS A 267 7.49 -7.41 27.17
N ASP A 268 7.56 -8.71 26.91
CA ASP A 268 8.06 -9.76 27.80
C ASP A 268 9.50 -10.21 27.48
N SER A 269 10.21 -9.48 26.62
CA SER A 269 11.52 -9.89 26.07
C SER A 269 12.60 -8.81 26.20
N GLN A 270 13.83 -9.21 25.90
CA GLN A 270 15.01 -8.35 25.65
C GLN A 270 15.44 -8.59 24.19
N PRO A 271 16.09 -7.65 23.48
CA PRO A 271 16.74 -6.42 23.95
C PRO A 271 15.85 -5.16 23.92
N LYS A 272 16.38 -4.04 24.43
CA LYS A 272 15.74 -2.69 24.43
C LYS A 272 16.62 -1.58 23.85
N GLU A 273 17.89 -1.88 23.62
CA GLU A 273 18.96 -0.94 23.24
C GLU A 273 19.21 -0.95 21.74
N TYR A 274 18.17 -1.08 20.92
CA TYR A 274 18.33 -1.02 19.47
C TYR A 274 17.14 -0.30 18.83
N LEU A 275 17.41 0.46 17.77
CA LEU A 275 16.36 0.82 16.84
C LEU A 275 15.94 -0.42 16.03
N PRO A 276 14.67 -0.48 15.56
CA PRO A 276 14.17 -1.58 14.76
C PRO A 276 15.06 -1.97 13.57
N ARG A 277 15.56 -0.97 12.83
CA ARG A 277 16.47 -1.18 11.69
C ARG A 277 17.79 -1.79 12.11
N GLU A 278 18.42 -1.26 13.15
CA GLU A 278 19.73 -1.71 13.64
C GLU A 278 19.68 -3.15 14.15
N TYR A 279 18.61 -3.51 14.88
CA TYR A 279 18.43 -4.87 15.34
C TYR A 279 18.18 -5.84 14.19
N TRP A 280 17.41 -5.42 13.19
CA TRP A 280 17.20 -6.21 11.98
C TRP A 280 18.51 -6.45 11.22
N GLU A 281 19.31 -5.40 10.98
CA GLU A 281 20.62 -5.52 10.31
C GLU A 281 21.57 -6.45 11.06
N LYS A 282 21.59 -6.38 12.40
CA LYS A 282 22.34 -7.31 13.26
C LYS A 282 21.89 -8.75 13.03
N LEU A 283 20.59 -9.03 13.07
CA LEU A 283 20.04 -10.36 12.87
C LEU A 283 20.32 -10.91 11.46
N VAL A 284 20.29 -10.05 10.43
CA VAL A 284 20.67 -10.40 9.06
C VAL A 284 22.15 -10.82 8.99
N ALA A 285 23.02 -10.09 9.67
CA ALA A 285 24.45 -10.41 9.72
C ALA A 285 24.72 -11.72 10.46
N GLU A 286 24.02 -11.98 11.57
CA GLU A 286 24.11 -13.22 12.36
C GLU A 286 23.58 -14.45 11.61
N ALA A 287 22.53 -14.28 10.79
CA ALA A 287 22.00 -15.37 9.96
C ALA A 287 23.03 -15.89 8.94
N GLY A 288 23.95 -15.03 8.47
CA GLY A 288 25.20 -15.37 7.78
C GLY A 288 25.09 -15.97 6.36
N PHE A 289 24.32 -17.05 6.20
CA PHE A 289 24.19 -17.87 5.00
C PHE A 289 22.84 -17.67 4.29
N GLY A 290 22.73 -18.23 3.09
CA GLY A 290 21.55 -18.17 2.24
C GLY A 290 21.36 -16.83 1.51
N PRO A 291 20.15 -16.58 0.99
CA PRO A 291 19.87 -15.48 0.08
C PRO A 291 20.08 -14.11 0.73
N SER A 292 20.42 -13.13 -0.10
CA SER A 292 20.37 -11.72 0.29
C SER A 292 18.91 -11.30 0.44
N LEU A 293 18.59 -10.51 1.46
CA LEU A 293 17.23 -9.98 1.63
C LEU A 293 16.90 -8.92 0.58
N ASN A 294 17.90 -8.14 0.17
CA ASN A 294 17.82 -7.28 -0.98
C ASN A 294 18.13 -8.11 -2.23
N LEU A 295 17.12 -8.41 -3.03
CA LEU A 295 17.36 -9.01 -4.35
C LEU A 295 17.89 -7.94 -5.30
N LYS A 296 18.73 -8.36 -6.24
CA LYS A 296 19.17 -7.47 -7.32
C LYS A 296 17.94 -6.98 -8.09
N ASN A 297 17.76 -5.66 -8.12
CA ASN A 297 16.65 -4.99 -8.79
C ASN A 297 16.70 -5.28 -10.30
N CYS A 298 15.93 -6.27 -10.73
CA CYS A 298 15.49 -6.41 -12.12
C CYS A 298 14.04 -5.96 -12.20
N THR A 299 13.76 -4.71 -11.81
CA THR A 299 12.45 -4.09 -12.04
C THR A 299 12.16 -4.13 -13.53
N TRP A 300 11.02 -4.70 -13.91
CA TRP A 300 10.64 -4.77 -15.31
C TRP A 300 10.42 -3.35 -15.84
N PRO A 301 11.02 -2.99 -17.00
CA PRO A 301 10.76 -1.68 -17.59
C PRO A 301 9.27 -1.46 -17.83
N CYS A 302 8.77 -0.24 -17.64
CA CYS A 302 7.36 0.08 -17.85
C CYS A 302 6.86 -0.36 -19.24
N VAL A 303 7.68 -0.21 -20.29
CA VAL A 303 7.36 -0.67 -21.64
C VAL A 303 7.09 -2.18 -21.71
N LEU A 304 7.80 -2.99 -20.92
CA LEU A 304 7.58 -4.42 -20.85
C LEU A 304 6.26 -4.74 -20.14
N LEU A 305 6.00 -4.11 -18.98
CA LEU A 305 4.74 -4.27 -18.23
C LEU A 305 3.54 -3.92 -19.11
N MET A 306 3.62 -2.78 -19.81
CA MET A 306 2.59 -2.33 -20.75
C MET A 306 2.37 -3.31 -21.90
N ARG A 307 3.43 -3.85 -22.51
CA ARG A 307 3.31 -4.83 -23.61
C ARG A 307 2.70 -6.14 -23.15
N LEU A 308 3.11 -6.62 -21.98
CA LEU A 308 2.58 -7.84 -21.37
C LEU A 308 1.09 -7.69 -21.06
N GLY A 309 0.71 -6.61 -20.37
CA GLY A 309 -0.69 -6.37 -20.04
C GLY A 309 -1.56 -6.06 -21.25
N MET A 310 -1.05 -5.35 -22.26
CA MET A 310 -1.76 -5.17 -23.54
C MET A 310 -2.03 -6.52 -24.21
N HIS A 311 -1.06 -7.42 -24.21
CA HIS A 311 -1.23 -8.76 -24.78
C HIS A 311 -2.31 -9.56 -24.02
N MET A 312 -2.30 -9.52 -22.68
CA MET A 312 -3.32 -10.16 -21.85
C MET A 312 -4.71 -9.55 -22.10
N LEU A 313 -4.80 -8.23 -22.23
CA LEU A 313 -6.05 -7.53 -22.51
C LEU A 313 -6.61 -7.88 -23.89
N GLU A 314 -5.75 -8.02 -24.91
CA GLU A 314 -6.17 -8.54 -26.21
C GLU A 314 -6.71 -9.97 -26.16
N LEU A 315 -6.08 -10.84 -25.35
CA LEU A 315 -6.59 -12.20 -25.13
C LEU A 315 -7.96 -12.16 -24.46
N LEU A 316 -8.13 -11.33 -23.43
CA LEU A 316 -9.40 -11.13 -22.73
C LEU A 316 -10.52 -10.67 -23.69
N VAL A 317 -10.27 -9.63 -24.48
CA VAL A 317 -11.23 -9.11 -25.47
C VAL A 317 -11.62 -10.15 -26.52
N LYS A 318 -10.70 -11.02 -26.93
CA LYS A 318 -10.94 -12.06 -27.95
C LYS A 318 -11.64 -13.30 -27.38
N ALA A 319 -11.29 -13.72 -26.17
CA ALA A 319 -11.74 -14.96 -25.55
C ALA A 319 -13.09 -14.82 -24.84
N VAL A 320 -13.32 -13.71 -24.15
CA VAL A 320 -14.50 -13.53 -23.30
C VAL A 320 -15.71 -13.11 -24.13
N LYS A 321 -16.65 -14.04 -24.30
CA LYS A 321 -17.88 -13.85 -25.09
C LYS A 321 -19.12 -14.26 -24.31
N VAL A 322 -20.25 -13.67 -24.65
CA VAL A 322 -21.57 -13.99 -24.09
C VAL A 322 -22.59 -14.18 -25.22
N PRO A 323 -23.55 -15.11 -25.11
CA PRO A 323 -24.65 -15.21 -26.07
C PRO A 323 -25.52 -13.93 -26.06
N ARG A 324 -25.80 -13.36 -27.23
CA ARG A 324 -26.62 -12.13 -27.36
C ARG A 324 -28.04 -12.29 -26.77
N ASN A 325 -28.59 -13.50 -26.83
CA ASN A 325 -29.95 -13.81 -26.38
C ASN A 325 -30.04 -14.18 -24.88
N ILE A 326 -28.95 -14.08 -24.12
CA ILE A 326 -28.87 -14.54 -22.73
C ILE A 326 -29.88 -13.87 -21.79
N LEU A 327 -30.17 -12.58 -22.01
CA LEU A 327 -31.19 -11.82 -21.25
C LEU A 327 -32.49 -11.64 -22.04
N ASN A 328 -32.48 -11.88 -23.36
CA ASN A 328 -33.64 -11.72 -24.21
C ASN A 328 -33.70 -12.86 -25.25
N HIS A 329 -34.49 -13.89 -24.94
CA HIS A 329 -34.62 -15.10 -25.74
C HIS A 329 -35.21 -14.87 -27.15
N ARG A 330 -35.75 -13.68 -27.45
CA ARG A 330 -36.25 -13.32 -28.79
C ARG A 330 -35.14 -12.98 -29.79
N LEU A 331 -33.92 -12.75 -29.29
CA LEU A 331 -32.76 -12.46 -30.14
C LEU A 331 -32.08 -13.74 -30.61
N GLU A 332 -31.33 -13.64 -31.70
CA GLU A 332 -30.51 -14.74 -32.21
C GLU A 332 -29.39 -15.11 -31.22
N SER A 333 -29.12 -16.42 -31.07
CA SER A 333 -28.03 -16.95 -30.26
C SER A 333 -26.68 -16.79 -30.99
N LYS A 334 -26.14 -15.58 -30.97
CA LYS A 334 -24.81 -15.26 -31.52
C LYS A 334 -23.85 -14.89 -30.40
N PRO A 335 -22.62 -15.43 -30.35
CA PRO A 335 -21.63 -15.03 -29.37
C PRO A 335 -21.14 -13.62 -29.68
N ILE A 336 -21.23 -12.73 -28.70
CA ILE A 336 -20.73 -11.35 -28.77
C ILE A 336 -19.61 -11.16 -27.74
N PRO A 337 -18.58 -10.34 -28.03
CA PRO A 337 -17.55 -10.00 -27.04
C PRO A 337 -18.15 -9.38 -25.77
N VAL A 338 -17.58 -9.68 -24.62
CA VAL A 338 -17.95 -8.98 -23.37
C VAL A 338 -17.29 -7.62 -23.29
N LEU A 339 -16.10 -7.46 -23.88
CA LEU A 339 -15.34 -6.21 -23.85
C LEU A 339 -15.16 -5.65 -25.25
N TYR A 340 -15.21 -4.32 -25.37
CA TYR A 340 -15.01 -3.62 -26.63
C TYR A 340 -14.07 -2.45 -26.45
N HIS A 341 -13.28 -2.19 -27.50
CA HIS A 341 -12.48 -0.99 -27.58
C HIS A 341 -13.32 0.16 -28.13
N VAL A 342 -13.37 1.26 -27.39
CA VAL A 342 -14.09 2.48 -27.75
C VAL A 342 -13.11 3.63 -27.68
N TYR A 343 -13.20 4.57 -28.61
CA TYR A 343 -12.43 5.81 -28.54
C TYR A 343 -13.32 6.92 -28.01
N SER A 344 -12.82 7.64 -27.01
CA SER A 344 -13.43 8.87 -26.52
C SER A 344 -12.50 10.05 -26.76
N PHE A 345 -13.06 11.22 -27.00
CA PHE A 345 -12.31 12.46 -27.09
C PHE A 345 -12.36 13.17 -25.75
N TYR A 346 -11.20 13.34 -25.13
CA TYR A 346 -11.02 14.25 -23.99
C TYR A 346 -10.33 15.50 -24.51
N SER A 347 -11.09 16.58 -24.63
CA SER A 347 -10.67 17.81 -25.33
C SER A 347 -10.25 17.49 -26.78
N ASN A 348 -8.96 17.63 -27.11
CA ASN A 348 -8.42 17.38 -28.45
C ASN A 348 -7.72 16.02 -28.59
N TRP A 349 -7.60 15.24 -27.51
CA TRP A 349 -6.87 13.97 -27.52
C TRP A 349 -7.83 12.79 -27.54
N GLN A 350 -7.58 11.86 -28.46
CA GLN A 350 -8.30 10.60 -28.55
C GLN A 350 -7.71 9.61 -27.55
N VAL A 351 -8.54 9.13 -26.62
CA VAL A 351 -8.17 8.14 -25.61
C VAL A 351 -8.90 6.84 -25.89
N GLY A 352 -8.16 5.73 -25.91
CA GLY A 352 -8.71 4.38 -26.03
C GLY A 352 -9.25 3.89 -24.69
N LEU A 353 -10.50 3.45 -24.66
CA LEU A 353 -11.19 2.90 -23.50
C LEU A 353 -11.60 1.45 -23.77
N ILE A 354 -11.51 0.60 -22.74
CA ILE A 354 -12.15 -0.73 -22.76
C ILE A 354 -13.45 -0.63 -21.99
N LYS A 355 -14.55 -0.95 -22.66
CA LYS A 355 -15.89 -0.88 -22.07
C LYS A 355 -16.57 -2.25 -22.05
N PRO A 356 -17.21 -2.64 -20.93
CA PRO A 356 -18.01 -3.85 -20.89
C PRO A 356 -19.31 -3.69 -21.70
N HIS A 357 -19.80 -4.81 -22.26
CA HIS A 357 -21.10 -4.87 -22.90
C HIS A 357 -22.21 -4.59 -21.88
N PRO A 358 -23.27 -3.84 -22.21
CA PRO A 358 -24.37 -3.57 -21.28
C PRO A 358 -25.04 -4.82 -20.69
N ILE A 359 -25.10 -5.93 -21.46
CA ILE A 359 -25.60 -7.23 -20.97
C ILE A 359 -24.76 -7.71 -19.78
N PHE A 360 -23.43 -7.60 -19.85
CA PHE A 360 -22.55 -8.03 -18.78
C PHE A 360 -22.73 -7.15 -17.54
N SER A 361 -22.75 -5.83 -17.71
CA SER A 361 -23.03 -4.89 -16.61
C SER A 361 -24.38 -5.15 -15.95
N GLN A 362 -25.41 -5.52 -16.73
CA GLN A 362 -26.72 -5.87 -16.20
C GLN A 362 -26.71 -7.21 -15.43
N ILE A 363 -25.97 -8.22 -15.91
CA ILE A 363 -25.80 -9.49 -15.19
C ILE A 363 -25.11 -9.25 -13.85
N LEU A 364 -24.01 -8.49 -13.82
CA LEU A 364 -23.31 -8.12 -12.58
C LEU A 364 -24.23 -7.37 -11.61
N SER A 365 -24.94 -6.36 -12.10
CA SER A 365 -25.89 -5.59 -11.29
C SER A 365 -27.02 -6.45 -10.73
N ASN A 366 -27.53 -7.43 -11.50
CA ASN A 366 -28.57 -8.35 -11.03
C ASN A 366 -28.02 -9.37 -10.03
N ALA A 367 -26.76 -9.80 -10.19
CA ALA A 367 -26.11 -10.75 -9.29
C ALA A 367 -25.90 -10.14 -7.89
N ALA A 368 -25.66 -8.82 -7.83
CA ALA A 368 -25.50 -8.06 -6.59
C ALA A 368 -24.58 -8.80 -5.60
N GLU A 369 -23.39 -9.18 -6.06
CA GLU A 369 -22.40 -9.87 -5.24
C GLU A 369 -21.91 -8.95 -4.12
N THR A 370 -21.77 -9.50 -2.93
CA THR A 370 -21.42 -8.76 -1.71
C THR A 370 -19.95 -8.93 -1.32
N MET A 371 -19.15 -9.60 -2.17
CA MET A 371 -17.74 -9.83 -1.90
C MET A 371 -16.88 -8.82 -2.65
N LEU A 372 -15.90 -8.25 -1.98
CA LEU A 372 -14.94 -7.29 -2.53
C LEU A 372 -13.55 -7.90 -2.49
N THR A 373 -12.80 -7.80 -3.59
CA THR A 373 -11.45 -8.37 -3.69
C THR A 373 -10.40 -7.27 -3.80
N PHE A 374 -9.38 -7.34 -2.95
CA PHE A 374 -8.28 -6.37 -2.90
C PHE A 374 -6.94 -7.07 -3.09
N ASN A 375 -5.90 -6.33 -3.50
CA ASN A 375 -4.52 -6.79 -3.32
C ASN A 375 -4.21 -6.83 -1.81
N SER A 376 -3.47 -7.84 -1.37
CA SER A 376 -3.00 -7.98 0.01
C SER A 376 -2.25 -6.74 0.52
N SER A 377 -1.45 -6.10 -0.33
CA SER A 377 -0.72 -4.85 -0.03
C SER A 377 -1.62 -3.61 0.10
N ALA A 378 -2.88 -3.70 -0.33
CA ALA A 378 -3.85 -2.62 -0.15
C ALA A 378 -4.54 -2.67 1.23
N MET A 379 -4.28 -3.71 2.02
CA MET A 379 -4.81 -3.88 3.37
C MET A 379 -3.81 -3.41 4.43
N PRO A 380 -4.30 -2.98 5.60
CA PRO A 380 -3.45 -2.83 6.79
C PRO A 380 -2.76 -4.16 7.15
N MET A 381 -1.53 -4.10 7.67
CA MET A 381 -0.80 -5.29 8.09
C MET A 381 -1.33 -5.82 9.42
N LEU A 382 -1.34 -7.15 9.60
CA LEU A 382 -1.77 -7.82 10.84
C LEU A 382 -0.64 -8.06 11.84
N CYS A 383 0.60 -7.70 11.47
CA CYS A 383 1.79 -7.71 12.31
C CYS A 383 2.58 -6.41 12.13
N PRO A 384 3.51 -6.08 13.04
CA PRO A 384 4.47 -4.99 12.83
C PRO A 384 5.19 -5.12 11.48
N PRO A 385 5.33 -4.04 10.70
CA PRO A 385 6.01 -4.09 9.40
C PRO A 385 7.47 -4.54 9.49
N VAL A 386 8.01 -5.04 8.38
CA VAL A 386 9.45 -5.25 8.22
C VAL A 386 10.12 -3.87 8.20
N PRO A 387 11.16 -3.63 9.03
CA PRO A 387 11.80 -2.33 9.06
C PRO A 387 12.50 -2.05 7.72
N TRP A 388 12.35 -0.81 7.23
CA TRP A 388 13.16 -0.24 6.19
C TRP A 388 14.63 -0.28 6.58
N THR A 389 15.43 -0.98 5.78
CA THR A 389 16.91 -1.05 5.89
C THR A 389 17.59 -0.54 4.63
N SER A 390 16.84 -0.37 3.53
CA SER A 390 17.34 0.22 2.29
C SER A 390 16.18 0.78 1.47
N PRO A 391 16.44 1.56 0.40
CA PRO A 391 15.40 2.00 -0.53
C PRO A 391 14.57 0.88 -1.18
N ASN A 392 15.08 -0.35 -1.13
CA ASN A 392 14.54 -1.52 -1.82
C ASN A 392 13.98 -2.59 -0.88
N PHE A 393 14.03 -2.39 0.45
CA PHE A 393 13.62 -3.41 1.41
C PHE A 393 13.07 -2.80 2.70
N GLY A 394 11.81 -3.13 2.98
CA GLY A 394 11.03 -2.70 4.14
C GLY A 394 9.53 -2.75 3.84
N ALA A 395 8.71 -2.35 4.82
CA ALA A 395 7.25 -2.37 4.79
C ALA A 395 6.64 -3.78 4.86
N PHE A 396 6.14 -4.32 3.75
CA PHE A 396 5.48 -5.63 3.72
C PHE A 396 6.49 -6.79 3.82
N VAL A 397 6.02 -7.99 4.17
CA VAL A 397 6.90 -9.16 4.36
C VAL A 397 7.36 -9.73 3.02
N LEU A 398 6.44 -9.87 2.06
CA LEU A 398 6.66 -10.47 0.75
C LEU A 398 6.48 -9.48 -0.39
N ASN A 399 5.52 -8.55 -0.31
CA ASN A 399 5.29 -7.59 -1.37
C ASN A 399 6.43 -6.55 -1.43
N ASP A 400 7.00 -6.34 -2.62
CA ASP A 400 8.00 -5.28 -2.80
C ASP A 400 7.33 -3.91 -2.68
N THR A 401 7.94 -3.05 -1.88
CA THR A 401 7.48 -1.68 -1.67
C THR A 401 8.57 -0.71 -2.06
N LYS A 402 8.23 0.30 -2.85
CA LYS A 402 9.15 1.41 -3.14
C LYS A 402 9.19 2.34 -1.93
N LEU A 403 10.39 2.70 -1.47
CA LEU A 403 10.59 3.72 -0.44
C LEU A 403 9.98 5.07 -0.87
N MET A 404 10.17 5.45 -2.13
CA MET A 404 9.64 6.68 -2.70
C MET A 404 8.51 6.38 -3.70
N ARG A 405 7.37 7.05 -3.53
CA ARG A 405 6.25 7.07 -4.48
C ARG A 405 6.58 8.04 -5.60
N PHE A 406 6.57 7.54 -6.83
CA PHE A 406 6.70 8.35 -8.01
C PHE A 406 6.04 7.69 -9.22
N MET A 407 5.67 8.51 -10.21
CA MET A 407 5.16 8.03 -11.49
C MET A 407 6.33 7.43 -12.30
N ASP A 408 6.12 6.28 -12.95
CA ASP A 408 7.16 5.41 -13.52
C ASP A 408 8.16 6.06 -14.50
N GLU A 409 7.94 7.30 -14.93
CA GLU A 409 8.87 8.08 -15.77
C GLU A 409 10.08 8.65 -15.00
N THR A 410 10.13 8.50 -13.68
CA THR A 410 11.16 9.12 -12.82
C THR A 410 12.13 8.12 -12.18
N THR A 411 12.69 7.21 -12.99
CA THR A 411 13.79 6.29 -12.60
C THR A 411 14.98 7.02 -11.96
N HIS A 412 15.14 8.31 -12.24
CA HIS A 412 16.22 9.13 -11.70
C HIS A 412 16.22 9.21 -10.17
N HIS A 413 15.05 9.35 -9.52
CA HIS A 413 15.02 9.45 -8.06
C HIS A 413 15.44 8.15 -7.39
N GLN A 414 15.00 7.00 -7.92
CA GLN A 414 15.41 5.70 -7.44
C GLN A 414 16.94 5.53 -7.55
N LEU A 415 17.51 5.93 -8.69
CA LEU A 415 18.95 5.87 -8.90
C LEU A 415 19.71 6.76 -7.91
N LEU A 416 19.21 7.97 -7.61
CA LEU A 416 19.82 8.87 -6.62
C LEU A 416 19.77 8.28 -5.20
N LEU A 417 18.66 7.62 -4.83
CA LEU A 417 18.55 6.91 -3.55
C LEU A 417 19.56 5.76 -3.45
N GLU A 418 19.75 5.01 -4.54
CA GLU A 418 20.72 3.90 -4.62
C GLU A 418 22.18 4.37 -4.62
N GLN A 419 22.45 5.57 -5.15
CA GLN A 419 23.78 6.19 -5.14
C GLN A 419 24.12 6.86 -3.80
N CYS A 420 23.12 7.20 -3.00
CA CYS A 420 23.31 7.83 -1.69
C CYS A 420 23.95 6.83 -0.70
N PRO A 421 25.00 7.23 0.05
CA PRO A 421 25.50 6.40 1.16
C PRO A 421 24.37 6.04 2.13
N LEU A 422 24.20 4.75 2.41
CA LEU A 422 23.06 4.25 3.19
C LEU A 422 22.94 4.92 4.57
N VAL A 423 24.07 5.20 5.21
CA VAL A 423 24.17 5.91 6.49
C VAL A 423 23.46 7.27 6.50
N ASN A 424 23.40 7.96 5.36
CA ASN A 424 22.71 9.23 5.23
C ASN A 424 21.19 9.07 5.14
N LEU A 425 20.70 7.88 4.77
CA LEU A 425 19.28 7.55 4.71
C LEU A 425 18.73 7.02 6.03
N HIS A 426 19.59 6.55 6.95
CA HIS A 426 19.16 5.98 8.24
C HIS A 426 18.08 6.80 8.96
N PRO A 427 18.18 8.15 9.08
CA PRO A 427 17.15 8.95 9.74
C PRO A 427 15.77 8.85 9.09
N VAL A 428 15.75 8.81 7.76
CA VAL A 428 14.50 8.69 6.98
C VAL A 428 13.91 7.29 7.14
N LEU A 429 14.74 6.26 7.07
CA LEU A 429 14.30 4.88 7.25
C LEU A 429 13.76 4.65 8.67
N ASP A 430 14.47 5.14 9.69
CA ASP A 430 14.09 5.00 11.09
C ASP A 430 12.79 5.76 11.41
N ALA A 431 12.59 6.95 10.84
CA ALA A 431 11.33 7.69 10.95
C ALA A 431 10.14 6.93 10.33
N LEU A 432 10.32 6.37 9.13
CA LEU A 432 9.28 5.54 8.49
C LEU A 432 8.97 4.27 9.29
N ASN A 433 10.00 3.66 9.89
CA ASN A 433 9.86 2.50 10.76
C ASN A 433 9.05 2.83 12.02
N GLN A 434 9.32 3.98 12.63
CA GLN A 434 8.56 4.44 13.80
C GLN A 434 7.08 4.67 13.46
N LEU A 435 6.79 5.36 12.34
CA LEU A 435 5.42 5.56 11.86
C LEU A 435 4.73 4.21 11.55
N GLY A 436 5.48 3.27 10.95
CA GLY A 436 5.00 1.93 10.62
C GLY A 436 4.68 1.05 11.81
N ASN A 437 5.43 1.19 12.91
CA ASN A 437 5.28 0.39 14.13
C ASN A 437 4.12 0.85 15.03
N CYS A 438 3.47 1.98 14.72
CA CYS A 438 2.27 2.41 15.42
C CYS A 438 1.11 1.43 15.19
N ALA A 439 0.65 0.80 16.26
CA ALA A 439 -0.45 -0.16 16.24
C ALA A 439 -1.82 0.55 16.35
N TRP A 440 -2.77 0.16 15.51
CA TRP A 440 -4.10 0.76 15.40
C TRP A 440 -5.21 -0.26 15.67
N LYS A 441 -6.36 0.23 16.13
CA LYS A 441 -7.61 -0.53 16.26
C LYS A 441 -8.82 0.29 15.82
N ILE A 442 -9.95 -0.36 15.60
CA ILE A 442 -11.21 0.29 15.20
C ILE A 442 -11.98 0.83 16.42
N ASN A 443 -12.48 2.06 16.31
CA ASN A 443 -13.52 2.60 17.19
C ASN A 443 -14.89 2.02 16.78
N GLN A 444 -15.21 0.83 17.31
CA GLN A 444 -16.37 0.06 16.88
C GLN A 444 -17.71 0.81 17.02
N PRO A 445 -18.01 1.50 18.14
CA PRO A 445 -19.26 2.26 18.28
C PRO A 445 -19.47 3.31 17.19
N VAL A 446 -18.40 4.04 16.82
CA VAL A 446 -18.47 5.05 15.76
C VAL A 446 -18.63 4.39 14.39
N LEU A 447 -17.92 3.30 14.13
CA LEU A 447 -18.07 2.53 12.90
C LEU A 447 -19.52 2.01 12.72
N ASP A 448 -20.16 1.54 13.79
CA ASP A 448 -21.54 1.04 13.72
C ASP A 448 -22.55 2.12 13.36
N ILE A 449 -22.40 3.31 13.92
CA ILE A 449 -23.23 4.47 13.59
C ILE A 449 -23.02 4.85 12.12
N ILE A 450 -21.77 4.93 11.66
CA ILE A 450 -21.46 5.25 10.26
C ILE A 450 -22.06 4.22 9.29
N ILE A 451 -21.87 2.92 9.56
CA ILE A 451 -22.42 1.85 8.74
C ILE A 451 -23.96 1.88 8.74
N SER A 452 -24.58 2.21 9.88
CA SER A 452 -26.04 2.37 9.97
C SER A 452 -26.54 3.50 9.06
N ILE A 453 -25.92 4.68 9.09
CA ILE A 453 -26.30 5.80 8.21
C ILE A 453 -26.00 5.46 6.75
N PHE A 454 -24.86 4.83 6.49
CA PHE A 454 -24.47 4.39 5.14
C PHE A 454 -25.50 3.43 4.56
N ASN A 455 -26.01 2.46 5.33
CA ASN A 455 -26.98 1.48 4.86
C ASN A 455 -28.43 1.99 4.73
N ASP A 456 -28.75 3.13 5.32
CA ASP A 456 -30.04 3.80 5.12
C ASP A 456 -29.98 4.70 3.87
N LYS A 457 -29.97 6.03 4.02
CA LYS A 457 -29.95 6.99 2.90
C LYS A 457 -28.64 7.74 2.74
N GLY A 458 -27.65 7.45 3.58
CA GLY A 458 -26.49 8.33 3.72
C GLY A 458 -26.86 9.69 4.33
N ASP A 459 -25.86 10.56 4.45
CA ASP A 459 -26.02 11.93 4.93
C ASP A 459 -24.90 12.77 4.32
N GLU A 460 -25.23 13.62 3.34
CA GLU A 460 -24.24 14.49 2.67
C GLU A 460 -23.61 15.50 3.64
N LYS A 461 -24.28 15.90 4.72
CA LYS A 461 -23.73 16.84 5.71
C LYS A 461 -22.65 16.18 6.57
N LEU A 462 -22.80 14.88 6.84
CA LEU A 462 -21.84 14.08 7.59
C LEU A 462 -20.84 13.35 6.69
N ASP A 463 -20.70 13.74 5.42
CA ASP A 463 -19.83 13.10 4.44
C ASP A 463 -20.05 11.58 4.31
N ILE A 464 -21.29 11.10 4.52
CA ILE A 464 -21.68 9.71 4.29
C ILE A 464 -22.42 9.62 2.95
N PRO A 465 -21.80 9.10 1.88
CA PRO A 465 -22.36 9.18 0.54
C PRO A 465 -23.70 8.44 0.43
N PRO A 466 -24.74 9.06 -0.14
CA PRO A 466 -26.05 8.41 -0.35
C PRO A 466 -25.98 7.29 -1.41
N PRO A 467 -26.88 6.29 -1.35
CA PRO A 467 -26.99 5.28 -2.39
C PRO A 467 -27.55 5.87 -3.70
N LEU A 468 -27.32 5.17 -4.82
CA LEU A 468 -27.81 5.59 -6.14
C LEU A 468 -29.33 5.75 -6.25
N SER A 469 -30.10 5.16 -5.33
CA SER A 469 -31.56 5.34 -5.27
C SER A 469 -31.97 6.78 -4.97
N GLU A 470 -31.11 7.55 -4.29
CA GLU A 470 -31.33 8.97 -3.96
C GLU A 470 -30.81 9.92 -5.06
N ALA A 471 -30.23 9.38 -6.15
CA ALA A 471 -29.68 10.20 -7.21
C ALA A 471 -30.79 10.96 -7.98
N PRO A 472 -30.52 12.20 -8.43
CA PRO A 472 -31.51 12.98 -9.17
C PRO A 472 -31.92 12.25 -10.45
N LYS A 473 -33.23 12.05 -10.63
CA LYS A 473 -33.77 11.41 -11.82
C LYS A 473 -33.87 12.44 -12.94
N PRO A 474 -33.46 12.09 -14.18
CA PRO A 474 -33.66 12.98 -15.30
C PRO A 474 -35.16 13.25 -15.50
N PRO A 475 -35.55 14.48 -15.90
CA PRO A 475 -36.93 14.81 -16.22
C PRO A 475 -37.48 13.90 -17.33
N THR A 476 -38.79 13.64 -17.30
CA THR A 476 -39.47 12.82 -18.30
C THR A 476 -39.32 13.44 -19.69
N ALA A 477 -38.83 12.66 -20.65
CA ALA A 477 -38.56 13.15 -22.00
C ALA A 477 -39.83 13.61 -22.73
N PRO A 478 -39.88 14.83 -23.29
CA PRO A 478 -40.95 15.25 -24.19
C PRO A 478 -40.70 14.63 -25.57
N GLY A 479 -41.16 13.39 -25.77
CA GLY A 479 -41.07 12.69 -27.06
C GLY A 479 -39.65 12.36 -27.51
N ASN A 480 -39.44 12.31 -28.83
CA ASN A 480 -38.21 11.82 -29.47
C ASN A 480 -36.96 12.65 -29.11
N SER A 481 -35.78 12.02 -29.09
CA SER A 481 -34.51 12.66 -28.68
C SER A 481 -34.04 13.83 -29.56
N SER A 482 -34.54 13.90 -30.79
CA SER A 482 -34.26 14.99 -31.75
C SER A 482 -34.97 16.31 -31.40
N THR A 483 -36.05 16.27 -30.61
CA THR A 483 -36.83 17.45 -30.18
C THR A 483 -36.42 17.98 -28.81
N TRP A 484 -35.39 17.42 -28.17
CA TRP A 484 -34.94 17.86 -26.85
C TRP A 484 -34.29 19.24 -26.92
N SER A 485 -34.81 20.19 -26.15
CA SER A 485 -34.24 21.52 -25.99
C SER A 485 -32.82 21.46 -25.41
N LYS A 486 -32.02 22.52 -25.64
CA LYS A 486 -30.68 22.63 -25.04
C LYS A 486 -30.73 22.56 -23.51
N SER A 487 -31.75 23.17 -22.89
CA SER A 487 -31.95 23.15 -21.43
C SER A 487 -32.22 21.73 -20.93
N PHE A 488 -33.10 20.98 -21.59
CA PHE A 488 -33.40 19.59 -21.23
C PHE A 488 -32.16 18.69 -21.35
N LYS A 489 -31.37 18.83 -22.44
CA LYS A 489 -30.10 18.10 -22.60
C LYS A 489 -29.10 18.44 -21.50
N HIS A 490 -29.02 19.71 -21.11
CA HIS A 490 -28.14 20.15 -20.03
C HIS A 490 -28.58 19.59 -18.67
N GLU A 491 -29.87 19.59 -18.37
CA GLU A 491 -30.41 19.01 -17.13
C GLU A 491 -30.17 17.51 -17.04
N VAL A 492 -30.45 16.75 -18.12
CA VAL A 492 -30.12 15.31 -18.19
C VAL A 492 -28.63 15.06 -17.99
N PHE A 493 -27.76 15.92 -18.54
CA PHE A 493 -26.33 15.85 -18.31
C PHE A 493 -25.96 16.08 -16.85
N LEU A 494 -26.53 17.09 -16.19
CA LEU A 494 -26.30 17.38 -14.77
C LEU A 494 -26.75 16.21 -13.88
N CYS A 495 -27.92 15.63 -14.13
CA CYS A 495 -28.39 14.44 -13.39
C CYS A 495 -27.41 13.26 -13.53
N LYS A 496 -26.96 12.98 -14.76
CA LYS A 496 -25.98 11.92 -15.02
C LYS A 496 -24.63 12.19 -14.35
N LYS A 497 -24.17 13.44 -14.37
CA LYS A 497 -22.93 13.87 -13.72
C LYS A 497 -23.01 13.64 -12.21
N LYS A 498 -24.06 14.14 -11.54
CA LYS A 498 -24.26 13.96 -10.09
C LYS A 498 -24.40 12.48 -9.72
N ALA A 499 -25.12 11.68 -10.50
CA ALA A 499 -25.23 10.23 -10.26
C ALA A 499 -23.87 9.51 -10.34
N ALA A 500 -23.00 9.91 -11.30
CA ALA A 500 -21.65 9.35 -11.42
C ALA A 500 -20.73 9.78 -10.26
N GLU A 501 -20.82 11.04 -9.82
CA GLU A 501 -20.10 11.55 -8.65
C GLU A 501 -20.54 10.83 -7.37
N MET A 502 -21.85 10.69 -7.16
CA MET A 502 -22.42 9.93 -6.02
C MET A 502 -21.95 8.48 -6.02
N HIS A 503 -21.98 7.80 -7.17
CA HIS A 503 -21.48 6.43 -7.28
C HIS A 503 -19.99 6.34 -6.91
N SER A 504 -19.18 7.29 -7.38
CA SER A 504 -17.74 7.30 -7.11
C SER A 504 -17.45 7.46 -5.61
N LEU A 505 -18.09 8.44 -4.97
CA LEU A 505 -17.97 8.65 -3.52
C LEU A 505 -18.49 7.45 -2.72
N ARG A 506 -19.63 6.88 -3.14
CA ARG A 506 -20.23 5.70 -2.50
C ARG A 506 -19.30 4.48 -2.56
N MET A 507 -18.65 4.22 -3.70
CA MET A 507 -17.71 3.11 -3.84
C MET A 507 -16.43 3.33 -3.01
N ASP A 508 -15.91 4.55 -2.97
CA ASP A 508 -14.76 4.90 -2.12
C ASP A 508 -15.08 4.65 -0.62
N ALA A 509 -16.23 5.15 -0.15
CA ALA A 509 -16.71 4.89 1.20
C ALA A 509 -16.97 3.39 1.44
N LEU A 510 -17.54 2.67 0.46
CA LEU A 510 -17.79 1.24 0.56
C LEU A 510 -16.51 0.45 0.82
N TYR A 511 -15.44 0.72 0.07
CA TYR A 511 -14.15 0.05 0.25
C TYR A 511 -13.55 0.36 1.61
N LYS A 512 -13.53 1.63 2.01
CA LYS A 512 -13.04 2.08 3.33
C LYS A 512 -13.76 1.38 4.48
N LEU A 513 -15.09 1.44 4.48
CA LEU A 513 -15.91 0.87 5.55
C LEU A 513 -15.86 -0.66 5.56
N SER A 514 -15.78 -1.31 4.40
CA SER A 514 -15.64 -2.77 4.32
C SER A 514 -14.29 -3.24 4.83
N ILE A 515 -13.20 -2.54 4.50
CA ILE A 515 -11.87 -2.83 5.05
C ILE A 515 -11.86 -2.60 6.57
N ALA A 516 -12.41 -1.48 7.04
CA ALA A 516 -12.53 -1.19 8.47
C ALA A 516 -13.33 -2.28 9.21
N ASN A 517 -14.46 -2.71 8.65
CA ASN A 517 -15.27 -3.78 9.21
C ASN A 517 -14.56 -5.14 9.20
N TYR A 518 -13.75 -5.43 8.17
CA TYR A 518 -12.93 -6.65 8.10
C TYR A 518 -11.84 -6.72 9.17
N VAL A 519 -11.32 -5.57 9.62
CA VAL A 519 -10.33 -5.46 10.72
C VAL A 519 -10.95 -5.01 12.05
N ARG A 520 -12.27 -5.01 12.18
CA ARG A 520 -13.04 -4.53 13.34
C ARG A 520 -12.50 -5.03 14.68
N ASP A 521 -12.22 -6.33 14.77
CA ASP A 521 -11.78 -7.00 16.00
C ASP A 521 -10.28 -7.29 16.02
N LYS A 522 -9.51 -6.59 15.17
CA LYS A 522 -8.07 -6.81 14.99
C LYS A 522 -7.29 -5.56 15.37
N VAL A 523 -6.08 -5.79 15.85
CA VAL A 523 -5.02 -4.76 15.86
C VAL A 523 -4.22 -4.89 14.57
N PHE A 524 -3.94 -3.77 13.94
CA PHE A 524 -3.26 -3.69 12.65
C PHE A 524 -2.27 -2.52 12.58
N TRP A 525 -1.42 -2.53 11.56
CA TRP A 525 -0.35 -1.56 11.33
C TRP A 525 -0.41 -0.98 9.93
N PHE A 526 0.06 0.27 9.80
CA PHE A 526 0.18 0.96 8.53
C PHE A 526 1.65 1.13 8.18
N PRO A 527 2.26 0.27 7.35
CA PRO A 527 3.60 0.57 6.83
C PRO A 527 3.58 1.92 6.10
N HIS A 528 4.66 2.69 6.21
CA HIS A 528 4.77 4.01 5.56
C HIS A 528 5.85 4.01 4.49
N ASN A 529 5.68 4.90 3.51
CA ASN A 529 6.69 5.29 2.53
C ASN A 529 6.64 6.83 2.35
N MET A 530 7.37 7.38 1.37
CA MET A 530 7.44 8.83 1.16
C MET A 530 7.19 9.27 -0.29
N ASP A 531 6.83 10.52 -0.54
CA ASP A 531 6.87 11.11 -1.88
C ASP A 531 8.27 11.65 -2.24
N PHE A 532 8.43 12.21 -3.44
CA PHE A 532 9.70 12.76 -3.90
C PHE A 532 10.22 13.95 -3.09
N ARG A 533 9.38 14.56 -2.25
CA ARG A 533 9.73 15.71 -1.39
C ARG A 533 10.08 15.28 0.04
N GLY A 534 9.90 14.00 0.39
CA GLY A 534 10.09 13.49 1.74
C GLY A 534 8.83 13.45 2.61
N ARG A 535 7.64 13.77 2.08
CA ARG A 535 6.40 13.65 2.85
C ARG A 535 6.00 12.19 3.00
N THR A 536 5.59 11.79 4.19
CA THR A 536 5.30 10.39 4.52
C THR A 536 3.83 10.03 4.30
N TYR A 537 3.56 8.80 3.84
CA TYR A 537 2.21 8.30 3.57
C TYR A 537 2.08 6.81 3.93
N PRO A 538 0.96 6.37 4.55
CA PRO A 538 0.62 4.95 4.70
C PRO A 538 0.53 4.23 3.37
N CYS A 539 1.20 3.08 3.20
CA CYS A 539 1.18 2.30 1.97
C CYS A 539 -0.24 1.81 1.59
N PRO A 540 -1.06 1.27 2.52
CA PRO A 540 -2.45 0.91 2.20
C PRO A 540 -3.28 2.13 1.77
N PRO A 541 -3.80 2.17 0.53
CA PRO A 541 -4.31 3.40 -0.06
C PRO A 541 -5.76 3.71 0.34
N TYR A 542 -6.58 2.69 0.62
CA TYR A 542 -8.01 2.86 0.81
C TYR A 542 -8.34 3.36 2.22
N PHE A 543 -7.92 2.62 3.25
CA PHE A 543 -8.26 2.87 4.64
C PHE A 543 -6.99 3.19 5.46
N ASN A 544 -6.84 4.43 5.93
CA ASN A 544 -5.72 4.88 6.77
C ASN A 544 -6.00 6.25 7.44
N HIS A 545 -5.18 6.64 8.42
CA HIS A 545 -5.37 7.86 9.22
C HIS A 545 -5.17 9.19 8.48
N LEU A 546 -4.66 9.19 7.24
CA LEU A 546 -4.62 10.41 6.39
C LEU A 546 -5.94 10.64 5.65
N GLY A 547 -6.94 9.76 5.82
CA GLY A 547 -8.27 9.91 5.25
C GLY A 547 -9.05 11.11 5.79
N ASN A 548 -10.32 11.19 5.38
CA ASN A 548 -11.27 12.21 5.82
C ASN A 548 -11.70 12.00 7.29
N ASP A 549 -12.50 12.93 7.83
CA ASP A 549 -13.04 12.92 9.20
C ASP A 549 -13.59 11.55 9.61
N VAL A 550 -14.47 10.95 8.77
CA VAL A 550 -15.02 9.60 8.93
C VAL A 550 -13.93 8.57 9.22
N THR A 551 -12.86 8.58 8.41
CA THR A 551 -11.78 7.59 8.51
C THR A 551 -10.94 7.81 9.77
N ARG A 552 -10.70 9.06 10.16
CA ARG A 552 -9.93 9.40 11.36
C ARG A 552 -10.69 9.04 12.63
N ALA A 553 -12.00 9.32 12.67
CA ALA A 553 -12.85 9.06 13.83
C ALA A 553 -12.97 7.58 14.21
N ILE A 554 -12.84 6.68 13.22
CA ILE A 554 -12.89 5.23 13.44
C ILE A 554 -11.54 4.61 13.81
N LEU A 555 -10.45 5.37 13.85
CA LEU A 555 -9.11 4.89 14.16
C LEU A 555 -8.66 5.32 15.55
N LEU A 556 -8.24 4.36 16.37
CA LEU A 556 -7.67 4.57 17.70
C LEU A 556 -6.29 3.94 17.79
N PHE A 557 -5.45 4.41 18.70
CA PHE A 557 -4.24 3.68 19.06
C PHE A 557 -4.62 2.34 19.70
N ALA A 558 -3.99 1.26 19.27
CA ALA A 558 -4.23 -0.05 19.86
C ALA A 558 -3.71 -0.11 21.30
N GLU A 559 -2.53 0.46 21.54
CA GLU A 559 -1.95 0.64 22.86
C GLU A 559 -2.50 1.93 23.49
N GLY A 560 -3.09 1.78 24.69
CA GLY A 560 -3.61 2.92 25.44
C GLY A 560 -2.59 3.46 26.42
N ARG A 561 -2.77 4.71 26.84
CA ARG A 561 -1.93 5.36 27.86
C ARG A 561 -2.80 5.95 28.96
N PRO A 562 -2.36 5.90 30.24
CA PRO A 562 -3.07 6.60 31.31
C PRO A 562 -3.10 8.10 31.01
N LEU A 563 -4.25 8.74 31.20
CA LEU A 563 -4.41 10.18 30.96
C LEU A 563 -3.47 11.03 31.83
N GLY A 564 -3.18 10.57 33.04
CA GLY A 564 -2.44 11.35 34.02
C GLY A 564 -3.19 12.64 34.41
N PRO A 565 -2.51 13.59 35.06
CA PRO A 565 -3.17 14.74 35.70
C PRO A 565 -3.79 15.73 34.71
N LYS A 566 -3.36 15.75 33.44
CA LYS A 566 -3.81 16.71 32.42
C LYS A 566 -4.43 16.07 31.18
N GLY A 567 -4.49 14.75 31.09
CA GLY A 567 -4.96 14.08 29.88
C GLY A 567 -6.42 14.37 29.56
N LEU A 568 -7.29 14.42 30.58
CA LEU A 568 -8.70 14.78 30.39
C LEU A 568 -8.87 16.22 29.90
N ASP A 569 -8.06 17.15 30.41
CA ASP A 569 -8.07 18.54 29.95
C ASP A 569 -7.64 18.63 28.48
N TRP A 570 -6.62 17.88 28.08
CA TRP A 570 -6.20 17.80 26.69
C TRP A 570 -7.25 17.19 25.77
N LEU A 571 -8.00 16.17 26.22
CA LEU A 571 -9.14 15.65 25.46
C LEU A 571 -10.22 16.71 25.26
N LYS A 572 -10.56 17.46 26.32
CA LYS A 572 -11.54 18.55 26.25
C LYS A 572 -11.10 19.68 25.31
N ILE A 573 -9.85 20.13 25.42
CA ILE A 573 -9.26 21.12 24.51
C ILE A 573 -9.28 20.61 23.07
N HIS A 574 -8.92 19.34 22.87
CA HIS A 574 -8.94 18.71 21.56
C HIS A 574 -10.33 18.66 20.96
N LEU A 575 -11.35 18.29 21.74
CA LEU A 575 -12.75 18.34 21.30
C LEU A 575 -13.12 19.74 20.82
N ILE A 576 -12.82 20.79 21.58
CA ILE A 576 -13.13 22.17 21.15
C ILE A 576 -12.39 22.54 19.87
N ASN A 577 -11.15 22.08 19.68
CA ASN A 577 -10.44 22.30 18.41
C ASN A 577 -11.17 21.67 17.23
N LEU A 578 -11.71 20.45 17.39
CA LEU A 578 -12.49 19.74 16.38
C LEU A 578 -13.82 20.44 16.06
N THR A 579 -14.39 21.18 17.02
CA THR A 579 -15.65 21.92 16.79
C THR A 579 -15.51 23.08 15.81
N GLY A 580 -14.29 23.60 15.64
CA GLY A 580 -14.07 24.87 14.95
C GLY A 580 -14.35 26.12 15.79
N LEU A 581 -14.99 25.95 16.95
CA LEU A 581 -15.29 27.02 17.88
C LEU A 581 -14.04 27.42 18.67
N LYS A 582 -14.03 28.65 19.18
CA LYS A 582 -12.97 29.18 20.05
C LYS A 582 -11.54 29.11 19.46
N LYS A 583 -11.41 29.00 18.12
CA LYS A 583 -10.11 28.99 17.40
C LYS A 583 -9.21 30.19 17.73
N LYS A 584 -9.79 31.35 18.03
CA LYS A 584 -9.08 32.59 18.37
C LYS A 584 -8.79 32.76 19.87
N ASN A 585 -9.29 31.84 20.69
CA ASN A 585 -9.19 31.90 22.15
C ASN A 585 -7.99 31.10 22.65
N ALA A 586 -7.52 31.42 23.85
CA ALA A 586 -6.45 30.70 24.54
C ALA A 586 -6.87 29.27 24.90
N LEU A 587 -5.90 28.39 25.15
CA LEU A 587 -6.18 26.99 25.52
C LEU A 587 -7.03 26.88 26.79
N GLN A 588 -6.82 27.76 27.76
CA GLN A 588 -7.58 27.80 29.01
C GLN A 588 -9.07 28.12 28.77
N GLU A 589 -9.37 29.09 27.92
CA GLU A 589 -10.74 29.46 27.56
C GLU A 589 -11.44 28.34 26.76
N ARG A 590 -10.69 27.57 25.96
CA ARG A 590 -11.22 26.36 25.30
C ARG A 590 -11.60 25.30 26.32
N LEU A 591 -10.76 25.07 27.33
CA LEU A 591 -11.05 24.12 28.40
C LEU A 591 -12.27 24.55 29.22
N GLU A 592 -12.37 25.82 29.58
CA GLU A 592 -13.53 26.39 30.29
C GLU A 592 -14.82 26.20 29.49
N TYR A 593 -14.79 26.53 28.19
CA TYR A 593 -15.93 26.31 27.32
C TYR A 593 -16.33 24.84 27.23
N ALA A 594 -15.37 23.92 27.13
CA ALA A 594 -15.66 22.48 27.16
C ALA A 594 -16.37 22.06 28.46
N ASN A 595 -15.98 22.65 29.60
CA ASN A 595 -16.63 22.39 30.88
C ASN A 595 -18.06 22.95 30.93
N GLU A 596 -18.32 24.10 30.31
CA GLU A 596 -19.66 24.72 30.22
C GLU A 596 -20.65 23.85 29.42
N ILE A 597 -20.18 23.19 28.35
CA ILE A 597 -21.02 22.38 27.45
C ILE A 597 -20.98 20.87 27.76
N MET A 598 -20.50 20.47 28.94
CA MET A 598 -20.34 19.04 29.28
C MET A 598 -21.63 18.22 29.11
N ASP A 599 -22.80 18.81 29.36
CA ASP A 599 -24.07 18.12 29.17
C ASP A 599 -24.33 17.75 27.70
N ASP A 600 -23.93 18.62 26.75
CA ASP A 600 -24.04 18.35 25.31
C ASP A 600 -23.02 17.31 24.83
N ILE A 601 -21.83 17.32 25.44
CA ILE A 601 -20.79 16.32 25.21
C ILE A 601 -21.29 14.94 25.65
N LEU A 602 -21.85 14.84 26.86
CA LEU A 602 -22.37 13.59 27.40
C LEU A 602 -23.62 13.11 26.63
N ASP A 603 -24.53 14.02 26.26
CA ASP A 603 -25.70 13.69 25.43
C ASP A 603 -25.30 13.17 24.04
N SER A 604 -24.30 13.81 23.41
CA SER A 604 -23.76 13.36 22.12
C SER A 604 -23.13 11.97 22.21
N ALA A 605 -22.46 11.66 23.32
CA ALA A 605 -21.85 10.35 23.55
C ALA A 605 -22.90 9.25 23.80
N ASP A 606 -23.96 9.55 24.55
CA ASP A 606 -24.98 8.58 24.96
C ASP A 606 -26.08 8.36 23.91
N TYR A 607 -26.49 9.44 23.25
CA TYR A 607 -27.63 9.47 22.33
C TYR A 607 -27.25 10.10 20.98
N PRO A 608 -26.26 9.56 20.25
CA PRO A 608 -25.66 10.20 19.08
C PRO A 608 -26.67 10.52 17.97
N LEU A 609 -27.68 9.67 17.77
CA LEU A 609 -28.69 9.81 16.71
C LEU A 609 -30.08 10.23 17.22
N THR A 610 -30.31 10.23 18.54
CA THR A 610 -31.64 10.46 19.14
C THR A 610 -31.69 11.61 20.14
N GLY A 611 -30.53 12.09 20.61
CA GLY A 611 -30.42 13.22 21.54
C GLY A 611 -30.46 14.57 20.83
N ARG A 612 -29.73 15.54 21.37
CA ARG A 612 -29.63 16.91 20.86
C ARG A 612 -28.75 17.04 19.63
N LYS A 613 -27.91 16.03 19.33
CA LYS A 613 -27.08 15.94 18.12
C LYS A 613 -26.09 17.09 17.94
N TRP A 614 -25.65 17.70 19.04
CA TRP A 614 -24.72 18.83 19.03
C TRP A 614 -23.46 18.56 18.18
N TRP A 615 -22.92 17.34 18.26
CA TRP A 615 -21.75 16.93 17.49
C TRP A 615 -21.90 17.06 15.96
N MET A 616 -23.12 16.97 15.41
CA MET A 616 -23.38 17.03 13.96
C MET A 616 -23.20 18.43 13.36
N ASP A 617 -23.12 19.46 14.22
CA ASP A 617 -22.99 20.88 13.84
C ASP A 617 -21.57 21.41 14.14
N THR A 618 -20.55 20.63 13.78
CA THR A 618 -19.13 20.95 14.03
C THR A 618 -18.29 20.83 12.77
N ASP A 619 -17.08 21.42 12.76
CA ASP A 619 -16.16 21.34 11.62
C ASP A 619 -15.72 19.90 11.31
N GLU A 620 -15.48 19.07 12.33
CA GLU A 620 -15.05 17.66 12.22
C GLU A 620 -15.99 16.75 13.04
N PRO A 621 -17.23 16.49 12.55
CA PRO A 621 -18.31 15.90 13.33
C PRO A 621 -18.02 14.49 13.86
N TRP A 622 -17.45 13.61 13.05
CA TRP A 622 -17.20 12.24 13.48
C TRP A 622 -16.08 12.16 14.52
N GLN A 623 -14.99 12.92 14.33
CA GLN A 623 -13.94 13.01 15.34
C GLN A 623 -14.47 13.66 16.63
N ALA A 624 -15.34 14.67 16.53
CA ALA A 624 -15.97 15.30 17.69
C ALA A 624 -16.84 14.29 18.45
N LEU A 625 -17.64 13.49 17.76
CA LEU A 625 -18.44 12.42 18.37
C LEU A 625 -17.54 11.38 19.07
N ALA A 626 -16.49 10.93 18.38
CA ALA A 626 -15.55 9.96 18.92
C ALA A 626 -14.84 10.50 20.19
N CYS A 627 -14.49 11.79 20.20
CA CYS A 627 -13.89 12.45 21.35
C CYS A 627 -14.89 12.65 22.49
N CYS A 628 -16.16 12.97 22.20
CA CYS A 628 -17.23 13.01 23.21
C CYS A 628 -17.37 11.66 23.92
N MET A 629 -17.36 10.56 23.16
CA MET A 629 -17.42 9.20 23.73
C MET A 629 -16.21 8.89 24.62
N GLU A 630 -15.00 9.34 24.26
CA GLU A 630 -13.81 9.16 25.08
C GLU A 630 -13.88 9.99 26.38
N ILE A 631 -14.27 11.27 26.28
CA ILE A 631 -14.46 12.16 27.44
C ILE A 631 -15.52 11.61 28.40
N ALA A 632 -16.64 11.09 27.87
CA ALA A 632 -17.69 10.49 28.68
C ALA A 632 -17.16 9.28 29.46
N LYS A 633 -16.41 8.37 28.81
CA LYS A 633 -15.79 7.21 29.48
C LYS A 633 -14.79 7.63 30.55
N ALA A 634 -13.90 8.58 30.22
CA ALA A 634 -12.89 9.07 31.15
C ALA A 634 -13.52 9.77 32.36
N SER A 635 -14.50 10.64 32.14
CA SER A 635 -15.18 11.42 33.21
C SER A 635 -16.02 10.55 34.13
N ARG A 636 -16.55 9.41 33.63
CA ARG A 636 -17.32 8.44 34.40
C ARG A 636 -16.45 7.37 35.06
N SER A 637 -15.14 7.36 34.80
CA SER A 637 -14.24 6.41 35.45
C SER A 637 -13.99 6.78 36.92
N PRO A 638 -13.69 5.81 37.80
CA PRO A 638 -13.46 6.09 39.22
C PRO A 638 -12.29 7.06 39.48
N ASP A 639 -11.25 6.99 38.65
CA ASP A 639 -10.11 7.90 38.64
C ASP A 639 -9.78 8.27 37.18
N PRO A 640 -10.21 9.47 36.73
CA PRO A 640 -9.93 9.94 35.38
C PRO A 640 -8.44 10.01 35.03
N ALA A 641 -7.54 10.20 36.00
CA ALA A 641 -6.10 10.25 35.72
C ALA A 641 -5.53 8.85 35.42
N ALA A 642 -6.10 7.80 36.01
CA ALA A 642 -5.73 6.40 35.75
C ALA A 642 -6.44 5.79 34.53
N TYR A 643 -7.43 6.48 33.96
CA TYR A 643 -8.14 6.01 32.77
C TYR A 643 -7.17 5.80 31.59
N ILE A 644 -7.20 4.60 31.02
CA ILE A 644 -6.37 4.23 29.86
C ILE A 644 -7.08 4.70 28.58
N SER A 645 -6.61 5.82 28.02
CA SER A 645 -7.14 6.38 26.78
C SER A 645 -6.40 5.83 25.57
N HIS A 646 -7.17 5.59 24.51
CA HIS A 646 -6.67 5.16 23.20
C HIS A 646 -6.81 6.25 22.13
N PHE A 647 -7.41 7.39 22.49
CA PHE A 647 -7.82 8.42 21.57
C PHE A 647 -6.62 9.29 21.15
N PRO A 648 -6.35 9.44 19.83
CA PRO A 648 -5.29 10.33 19.36
C PRO A 648 -5.64 11.80 19.61
N VAL A 649 -4.72 12.57 20.21
CA VAL A 649 -4.85 14.02 20.38
C VAL A 649 -3.95 14.73 19.38
N HIS A 650 -4.56 15.57 18.52
CA HIS A 650 -3.84 16.28 17.45
C HIS A 650 -3.31 17.64 17.92
N GLN A 651 -2.10 17.98 17.47
CA GLN A 651 -1.51 19.32 17.51
C GLN A 651 -0.97 19.63 16.11
N ASP A 652 -1.33 20.80 15.57
CA ASP A 652 -0.93 21.22 14.22
C ASP A 652 -0.44 22.67 14.22
N GLY A 653 0.47 22.96 13.29
CA GLY A 653 0.97 24.32 13.09
C GLY A 653 0.01 25.15 12.23
N SER A 654 -0.20 26.40 12.61
CA SER A 654 -1.00 27.32 11.79
C SER A 654 -0.22 27.70 10.53
N CYS A 655 -0.48 27.00 9.43
CA CYS A 655 0.19 27.18 8.15
C CYS A 655 1.72 26.90 8.20
N ASN A 656 2.11 25.63 8.42
CA ASN A 656 3.52 25.21 8.56
C ASN A 656 4.43 25.73 7.43
N GLY A 657 3.92 25.85 6.20
CA GLY A 657 4.69 26.42 5.09
C GLY A 657 5.15 27.86 5.35
N LEU A 658 4.26 28.73 5.85
CA LEU A 658 4.60 30.10 6.22
C LEU A 658 5.43 30.15 7.51
N GLN A 659 5.23 29.23 8.44
CA GLN A 659 6.13 29.08 9.60
C GLN A 659 7.57 28.83 9.14
N HIS A 660 7.77 27.90 8.20
CA HIS A 660 9.10 27.66 7.63
C HIS A 660 9.65 28.87 6.88
N TYR A 661 8.84 29.60 6.09
CA TYR A 661 9.30 30.83 5.43
C TYR A 661 9.71 31.92 6.42
N ALA A 662 8.91 32.16 7.46
CA ALA A 662 9.22 33.15 8.50
C ALA A 662 10.50 32.76 9.27
N ALA A 663 10.69 31.47 9.56
CA ALA A 663 11.90 30.97 10.21
C ALA A 663 13.16 31.12 9.31
N LEU A 664 13.04 30.79 8.01
CA LEU A 664 14.12 30.92 7.02
C LEU A 664 14.51 32.39 6.81
N GLY A 665 13.51 33.25 6.62
CA GLY A 665 13.71 34.69 6.39
C GLY A 665 13.98 35.50 7.65
N ARG A 666 13.81 34.90 8.84
CA ARG A 666 13.81 35.60 10.15
C ARG A 666 12.85 36.80 10.17
N ASP A 667 11.73 36.69 9.45
CA ASP A 667 10.72 37.73 9.37
C ASP A 667 9.89 37.76 10.66
N LEU A 668 10.12 38.79 11.49
CA LEU A 668 9.42 38.96 12.76
C LEU A 668 7.92 39.15 12.57
N SER A 669 7.49 39.89 11.55
CA SER A 669 6.07 40.16 11.32
C SER A 669 5.36 38.88 10.88
N GLY A 670 5.94 38.17 9.90
CA GLY A 670 5.45 36.87 9.47
C GLY A 670 5.44 35.86 10.62
N ALA A 671 6.53 35.79 11.40
CA ALA A 671 6.67 34.89 12.55
C ALA A 671 5.59 35.12 13.62
N ALA A 672 5.24 36.39 13.89
CA ALA A 672 4.14 36.72 14.80
C ALA A 672 2.80 36.22 14.24
N SER A 673 2.51 36.47 12.96
CA SER A 673 1.24 36.05 12.32
C SER A 673 1.02 34.52 12.29
N VAL A 674 2.09 33.72 12.37
CA VAL A 674 2.04 32.25 12.29
C VAL A 674 2.45 31.55 13.60
N ASN A 675 2.39 32.25 14.72
CA ASN A 675 2.59 31.71 16.07
C ASN A 675 4.02 31.20 16.40
N LEU A 676 5.06 31.71 15.72
CA LEU A 676 6.44 31.43 16.10
C LEU A 676 6.92 32.34 17.25
N VAL A 677 6.34 33.54 17.37
CA VAL A 677 6.57 34.43 18.51
C VAL A 677 5.57 34.08 19.63
N PRO A 678 6.02 33.83 20.87
CA PRO A 678 5.12 33.56 21.98
C PRO A 678 4.10 34.69 22.17
N CYS A 679 2.83 34.33 22.31
CA CYS A 679 1.72 35.27 22.53
C CYS A 679 0.70 34.67 23.50
N GLY A 680 -0.07 35.53 24.18
CA GLY A 680 -1.16 35.09 25.06
C GLY A 680 -2.37 34.54 24.31
N LEU A 681 -2.55 34.92 23.04
CA LEU A 681 -3.63 34.48 22.15
C LEU A 681 -3.06 33.93 20.84
N PRO A 682 -3.69 32.91 20.24
CA PRO A 682 -3.30 32.41 18.94
C PRO A 682 -3.53 33.48 17.85
N GLN A 683 -2.53 33.68 17.01
CA GLN A 683 -2.57 34.54 15.84
C GLN A 683 -3.14 33.77 14.64
N ASP A 684 -3.94 34.48 13.84
CA ASP A 684 -4.62 33.93 12.67
C ASP A 684 -4.23 34.71 11.41
N VAL A 685 -3.25 34.15 10.68
CA VAL A 685 -2.77 34.70 9.41
C VAL A 685 -3.87 34.87 8.37
N TYR A 686 -4.89 34.00 8.37
CA TYR A 686 -5.97 34.06 7.40
C TYR A 686 -6.86 35.29 7.66
N SER A 687 -7.23 35.54 8.92
CA SER A 687 -7.95 36.75 9.32
C SER A 687 -7.14 38.01 9.01
N ALA A 688 -5.83 38.00 9.27
CA ALA A 688 -4.97 39.16 9.02
C ALA A 688 -4.88 39.50 7.52
N VAL A 689 -4.69 38.49 6.66
CA VAL A 689 -4.66 38.70 5.20
C VAL A 689 -6.04 39.14 4.69
N ALA A 690 -7.13 38.54 5.18
CA ALA A 690 -8.49 38.91 4.78
C ALA A 690 -8.86 40.35 5.17
N GLN A 691 -8.28 40.91 6.23
CA GLN A 691 -8.45 42.33 6.60
C GLN A 691 -7.63 43.28 5.72
N GLN A 692 -6.56 42.78 5.10
CA GLN A 692 -5.67 43.57 4.25
C GLN A 692 -6.16 43.68 2.81
N VAL A 693 -6.83 42.63 2.31
CA VAL A 693 -7.46 42.58 0.97
C VAL A 693 -8.77 43.36 0.98
#